data_AF-A0A2N6EG56-F1
#
_entry.id   AF-A0A2N6EG56-F1
#
_cell.length_a   1.000
_cell.length_b   1.000
_cell.length_c   1.000
_cell.angle_alpha   90.00
_cell.angle_beta   90.00
_cell.angle_gamma   90.00
#
_symmetry.space_group_name_H-M   'P 1'
#
loop_
_entity.id
_entity.type
_entity.pdbx_description
1 polymer ?
#
loop_
_entity_poly.entity_id
_entity_poly.type
_entity_poly.pdbx_seq_one_letter_code
_entity_poly.pdbx_strand_id
1 'polypeptide(L)'
;MLLFPEKEAEEDIERGGACARALGLGQFVTWAAREVVFWEERGESSRQLKALPLPSSSETSVDRFQDTLHQIMEELKIRSVTSGVPPHQLSPYCLANLCRTALMDVGPSLVEAQRRALVEPSTRRSRGPEENLALGKGALTLARLLSALCFDLIPPTVQPEGLERAMGFATDRLPEELRRSLEAGPEELPLSAESAVRFHHLFRRLGKLRVGETPRAAAETIDILLRHEGPRLGACPAPGTEAPHSAPSLVVNSNRPRGDASARVEISPPPVLALSALWRALEGQAPAISQAAHPFELGPCKAPKSIRGCLASGEVPPSRQKQALKARLRNSWPTRRFALPAQAPLWAYEFIHLLGLADRRAEIELVTPGKWLGSELAVPLLALIKEQFTLRFLGPALQGGLELHLTKGAGPEAATAILGPDGPRQVSWGTLQSAHDSLLTLALTLPTPQWVMMEEGLLSLPTEADWPRQLERELFLFTRSTLGRTLWGQVDATGAMPSLASLQQAFLRHGCPLPPADVLHDLRLLDAGPDSPPPPQNVLDQELLRSLGPGAIPCAPQESTEEKPARHVSPPARPRRQTLERLISGTVFIDGIPRFPEHYLFHVPSSQLREYRVTGPLKARGEFFGQYVLEQADGTTLEVEGEETAKALILASLGDRLPLALPVERELTAEVLKKFLKDLRRLRQALLQECHLHLANPRSAKSLAAGIWRSHGLPPWEWLDDEKLLFIET
;
A
#
# COMPACT_ATOMS: atom_id res chain seq x y z
N MET A 1 -12.56 18.90 -26.57
CA MET A 1 -12.54 19.24 -25.13
C MET A 1 -13.11 20.64 -24.96
N LEU A 2 -14.01 20.83 -23.99
CA LEU A 2 -14.65 22.11 -23.69
C LEU A 2 -14.35 22.47 -22.22
N LEU A 3 -13.87 23.68 -21.96
CA LEU A 3 -13.52 24.19 -20.64
C LEU A 3 -14.39 25.39 -20.29
N PHE A 4 -14.75 25.52 -19.03
CA PHE A 4 -15.55 26.63 -18.50
C PHE A 4 -14.69 27.47 -17.55
N PRO A 5 -13.91 28.43 -18.07
CA PRO A 5 -13.07 29.30 -17.25
C PRO A 5 -13.91 30.21 -16.34
N GLU A 6 -13.46 30.43 -15.10
CA GLU A 6 -14.15 31.33 -14.15
C GLU A 6 -13.92 32.82 -14.49
N LYS A 7 -12.83 33.14 -15.21
CA LYS A 7 -12.48 34.47 -15.75
C LYS A 7 -11.73 34.32 -17.09
N GLU A 8 -11.61 35.38 -17.89
CA GLU A 8 -10.73 35.43 -19.08
C GLU A 8 -9.23 35.46 -18.68
N ALA A 9 -8.79 34.55 -17.80
CA ALA A 9 -7.42 34.49 -17.31
C ALA A 9 -6.53 33.65 -18.23
N GLU A 10 -5.30 34.11 -18.49
CA GLU A 10 -4.29 33.37 -19.27
C GLU A 10 -4.01 31.97 -18.70
N GLU A 11 -4.13 31.78 -17.39
CA GLU A 11 -3.97 30.48 -16.71
C GLU A 11 -4.95 29.40 -17.22
N ASP A 12 -6.19 29.78 -17.57
CA ASP A 12 -7.19 28.81 -18.04
C ASP A 12 -6.92 28.39 -19.50
N ILE A 13 -6.25 29.25 -20.28
CA ILE A 13 -5.77 28.94 -21.64
C ILE A 13 -4.57 27.98 -21.55
N GLU A 14 -3.62 28.22 -20.65
CA GLU A 14 -2.47 27.34 -20.42
C GLU A 14 -2.91 25.94 -19.95
N ARG A 15 -3.85 25.88 -19.00
CA ARG A 15 -4.47 24.63 -18.56
C ARG A 15 -5.15 23.91 -19.72
N GLY A 16 -5.85 24.66 -20.58
CA GLY A 16 -6.49 24.09 -21.77
C GLY A 16 -5.50 23.50 -22.77
N GLY A 17 -4.40 24.20 -23.04
CA GLY A 17 -3.33 23.67 -23.88
C GLY A 17 -2.68 22.42 -23.28
N ALA A 18 -2.37 22.44 -21.98
CA ALA A 18 -1.82 21.29 -21.28
C ALA A 18 -2.74 20.05 -21.34
N CYS A 19 -4.04 20.23 -21.10
CA CYS A 19 -5.02 19.15 -21.21
C CYS A 19 -5.18 18.64 -22.65
N ALA A 20 -5.18 19.54 -23.65
CA ALA A 20 -5.24 19.14 -25.06
C ALA A 20 -4.04 18.26 -25.45
N ARG A 21 -2.82 18.69 -25.10
CA ARG A 21 -1.58 17.92 -25.30
C ARG A 21 -1.64 16.57 -24.60
N ALA A 22 -2.11 16.53 -23.35
CA ALA A 22 -2.23 15.31 -22.55
C ALA A 22 -3.29 14.34 -23.10
N LEU A 23 -4.25 14.81 -23.89
CA LEU A 23 -5.26 13.98 -24.57
C LEU A 23 -4.89 13.65 -26.03
N GLY A 24 -3.78 14.19 -26.54
CA GLY A 24 -3.39 14.04 -27.95
C GLY A 24 -4.30 14.80 -28.91
N LEU A 25 -4.90 15.91 -28.44
CA LEU A 25 -5.75 16.79 -29.23
C LEU A 25 -4.94 18.00 -29.71
N GLY A 26 -5.08 18.38 -30.98
CA GLY A 26 -4.45 19.58 -31.52
C GLY A 26 -5.24 20.87 -31.23
N GLN A 27 -6.43 20.75 -30.63
CA GLN A 27 -7.36 21.87 -30.43
C GLN A 27 -8.17 21.70 -29.14
N PHE A 28 -8.57 22.82 -28.54
CA PHE A 28 -9.49 22.86 -27.41
C PHE A 28 -10.42 24.07 -27.50
N VAL A 29 -11.49 24.08 -26.69
CA VAL A 29 -12.51 25.13 -26.69
C VAL A 29 -12.69 25.66 -25.27
N THR A 30 -12.76 26.98 -25.12
CA THR A 30 -13.10 27.65 -23.86
C THR A 30 -14.44 28.34 -23.99
N TRP A 31 -15.34 28.13 -23.04
CA TRP A 31 -16.65 28.77 -22.97
C TRP A 31 -16.64 29.80 -21.84
N ALA A 32 -16.35 31.06 -22.18
CA ALA A 32 -16.36 32.18 -21.24
C ALA A 32 -17.76 32.82 -21.15
N ALA A 33 -17.92 33.83 -20.30
CA ALA A 33 -19.20 34.49 -20.10
C ALA A 33 -19.72 35.25 -21.34
N ARG A 34 -18.82 35.69 -22.23
CA ARG A 34 -19.12 36.56 -23.37
C ARG A 34 -18.77 35.98 -24.73
N GLU A 35 -18.02 34.88 -24.76
CA GLU A 35 -17.64 34.23 -26.01
C GLU A 35 -17.27 32.76 -25.79
N VAL A 36 -17.35 32.00 -26.88
CA VAL A 36 -16.79 30.66 -26.98
C VAL A 36 -15.63 30.68 -27.96
N VAL A 37 -14.44 30.36 -27.49
CA VAL A 37 -13.20 30.49 -28.26
C VAL A 37 -12.62 29.12 -28.56
N PHE A 38 -12.27 28.91 -29.82
CA PHE A 38 -11.57 27.73 -30.33
C PHE A 38 -10.08 28.03 -30.40
N TRP A 39 -9.28 27.17 -29.81
CA TRP A 39 -7.82 27.28 -29.72
C TRP A 39 -7.15 26.14 -30.48
N GLU A 40 -6.07 26.46 -31.19
CA GLU A 40 -5.12 25.51 -31.77
C GLU A 40 -3.87 25.45 -30.91
N GLU A 41 -3.46 24.24 -30.58
CA GLU A 41 -2.26 23.98 -29.80
C GLU A 41 -1.03 23.94 -30.71
N ARG A 42 -0.06 24.84 -30.48
CA ARG A 42 1.21 24.90 -31.21
C ARG A 42 2.39 24.82 -30.25
N GLY A 43 2.56 23.64 -29.65
CA GLY A 43 3.71 23.36 -28.78
C GLY A 43 3.63 24.10 -27.45
N GLU A 44 4.29 25.25 -27.33
CA GLU A 44 4.36 26.07 -26.11
C GLU A 44 3.33 27.22 -26.09
N SER A 45 2.59 27.43 -27.18
CA SER A 45 1.59 28.51 -27.26
C SER A 45 0.28 28.04 -27.89
N SER A 46 -0.82 28.62 -27.40
CA SER A 46 -2.17 28.41 -27.91
C SER A 46 -2.54 29.56 -28.85
N ARG A 47 -2.99 29.24 -30.07
CA ARG A 47 -3.45 30.22 -31.05
C ARG A 47 -4.96 30.23 -31.14
N GLN A 48 -5.58 31.40 -31.01
CA GLN A 48 -7.00 31.57 -31.27
C GLN A 48 -7.32 31.33 -32.76
N LEU A 49 -8.26 30.43 -33.03
CA LEU A 49 -8.72 30.10 -34.39
C LEU A 49 -10.04 30.78 -34.73
N LYS A 50 -10.98 30.79 -33.77
CA LYS A 50 -12.35 31.29 -33.96
C LYS A 50 -12.93 31.68 -32.61
N ALA A 51 -13.72 32.75 -32.58
CA ALA A 51 -14.58 33.09 -31.45
C ALA A 51 -16.04 33.16 -31.90
N LEU A 52 -16.93 32.65 -31.07
CA LEU A 52 -18.37 32.78 -31.20
C LEU A 52 -18.85 33.73 -30.09
N PRO A 53 -19.37 34.92 -30.41
CA PRO A 53 -19.86 35.83 -29.40
C PRO A 53 -21.11 35.26 -28.71
N LEU A 54 -21.17 35.37 -27.39
CA LEU A 54 -22.35 35.07 -26.59
C LEU A 54 -23.10 36.37 -26.27
N PRO A 55 -24.45 36.36 -26.33
CA PRO A 55 -25.23 37.54 -26.00
C PRO A 55 -25.07 37.91 -24.51
N SER A 56 -25.12 39.20 -24.20
CA SER A 56 -25.12 39.69 -22.81
C SER A 56 -26.29 39.13 -22.01
N SER A 57 -26.12 38.99 -20.70
CA SER A 57 -27.07 38.34 -19.77
C SER A 57 -28.53 38.83 -19.83
N SER A 58 -28.77 40.01 -20.41
CA SER A 58 -30.10 40.59 -20.66
C SER A 58 -30.86 40.01 -21.87
N GLU A 59 -30.22 39.25 -22.75
CA GLU A 59 -30.79 38.71 -24.00
C GLU A 59 -30.70 37.18 -24.15
N THR A 60 -30.35 36.48 -23.09
CA THR A 60 -30.14 35.03 -23.09
C THR A 60 -31.47 34.27 -23.15
N SER A 61 -31.86 33.77 -24.31
CA SER A 61 -32.93 32.77 -24.45
C SER A 61 -32.36 31.35 -24.48
N VAL A 62 -33.14 30.37 -24.03
CA VAL A 62 -32.77 28.94 -24.08
C VAL A 62 -32.46 28.50 -25.52
N ASP A 63 -33.22 29.00 -26.48
CA ASP A 63 -33.04 28.67 -27.91
C ASP A 63 -31.67 29.14 -28.43
N ARG A 64 -31.23 30.36 -28.07
CA ARG A 64 -29.90 30.86 -28.48
C ARG A 64 -28.75 30.08 -27.86
N PHE A 65 -28.92 29.57 -26.64
CA PHE A 65 -27.94 28.68 -26.02
C PHE A 65 -27.86 27.34 -26.76
N GLN A 66 -29.01 26.77 -27.13
CA GLN A 66 -29.07 25.55 -27.94
C GLN A 66 -28.44 25.74 -29.33
N ASP A 67 -28.68 26.88 -29.97
CA ASP A 67 -28.08 27.23 -31.26
C ASP A 67 -26.54 27.31 -31.14
N THR A 68 -26.04 27.96 -30.08
CA THR A 68 -24.60 28.07 -29.83
C THR A 68 -23.97 26.70 -29.59
N LEU A 69 -24.63 25.84 -28.80
CA LEU A 69 -24.17 24.47 -28.58
C LEU A 69 -24.13 23.65 -29.89
N HIS A 70 -25.16 23.77 -30.74
CA HIS A 70 -25.18 23.14 -32.06
C HIS A 70 -24.02 23.62 -32.93
N GLN A 71 -23.76 24.94 -32.96
CA GLN A 71 -22.64 25.49 -33.71
C GLN A 71 -21.29 24.95 -33.20
N ILE A 72 -21.13 24.83 -31.88
CA ILE A 72 -19.93 24.23 -31.29
C ILE A 72 -19.80 22.76 -31.69
N MET A 73 -20.88 21.99 -31.66
CA MET A 73 -20.87 20.58 -32.04
C MET A 73 -20.49 20.38 -33.51
N GLU A 74 -21.05 21.17 -34.42
CA GLU A 74 -20.71 21.10 -35.85
C GLU A 74 -19.24 21.51 -36.11
N GLU A 75 -18.75 22.56 -35.46
CA GLU A 75 -17.33 22.95 -35.55
C GLU A 75 -16.41 21.85 -35.00
N LEU A 76 -16.72 21.28 -33.83
CA LEU A 76 -15.94 20.21 -33.24
C LEU A 76 -15.94 18.95 -34.11
N LYS A 77 -17.04 18.65 -34.80
CA LYS A 77 -17.14 17.51 -35.72
C LYS A 77 -16.18 17.66 -36.89
N ILE A 78 -16.17 18.81 -37.55
CA ILE A 78 -15.23 19.10 -38.65
C ILE A 78 -13.77 19.04 -38.14
N ARG A 79 -13.52 19.63 -36.98
CA ARG A 79 -12.20 19.72 -36.38
C ARG A 79 -11.67 18.37 -35.90
N SER A 80 -12.53 17.48 -35.43
CA SER A 80 -12.14 16.12 -35.02
C SER A 80 -11.48 15.31 -36.14
N VAL A 81 -11.83 15.61 -37.40
CA VAL A 81 -11.26 14.96 -38.59
C VAL A 81 -10.01 15.69 -39.09
N THR A 82 -10.01 17.02 -39.03
CA THR A 82 -8.97 17.87 -39.65
C THR A 82 -7.79 18.20 -38.74
N SER A 83 -7.93 18.05 -37.41
CA SER A 83 -6.93 18.45 -36.41
C SER A 83 -6.25 17.27 -35.69
N GLY A 84 -6.20 16.12 -36.35
CA GLY A 84 -5.50 14.94 -35.82
C GLY A 84 -4.01 15.20 -35.63
N VAL A 85 -3.50 15.03 -34.41
CA VAL A 85 -2.06 15.15 -34.12
C VAL A 85 -1.34 13.90 -34.64
N PRO A 86 -0.33 14.04 -35.51
CA PRO A 86 0.39 12.88 -36.03
C PRO A 86 1.24 12.21 -34.92
N PRO A 87 1.52 10.90 -35.00
CA PRO A 87 2.15 10.16 -33.91
C PRO A 87 3.47 10.75 -33.39
N HIS A 88 4.32 11.27 -34.28
CA HIS A 88 5.62 11.87 -33.93
C HIS A 88 5.51 13.23 -33.22
N GLN A 89 4.32 13.84 -33.20
CA GLN A 89 4.04 15.11 -32.50
C GLN A 89 3.19 14.88 -31.24
N LEU A 90 2.85 13.64 -30.91
CA LEU A 90 2.08 13.35 -29.71
C LEU A 90 2.92 13.62 -28.47
N SER A 91 2.32 14.28 -27.49
CA SER A 91 2.94 14.51 -26.19
C SER A 91 3.17 13.17 -25.46
N PRO A 92 4.30 13.00 -24.75
CA PRO A 92 4.51 11.88 -23.83
C PRO A 92 3.40 11.75 -22.78
N TYR A 93 2.78 12.85 -22.38
CA TYR A 93 1.63 12.84 -21.47
C TYR A 93 0.41 12.09 -22.04
N CYS A 94 0.20 12.13 -23.37
CA CYS A 94 -0.85 11.35 -24.03
C CYS A 94 -0.59 9.85 -23.91
N LEU A 95 0.65 9.42 -24.16
CA LEU A 95 1.06 8.03 -24.04
C LEU A 95 0.99 7.55 -22.59
N ALA A 96 1.43 8.37 -21.64
CA ALA A 96 1.33 8.08 -20.21
C ALA A 96 -0.13 7.93 -19.79
N ASN A 97 -1.03 8.80 -20.23
CA ASN A 97 -2.45 8.70 -19.95
C ASN A 97 -3.08 7.42 -20.52
N LEU A 98 -2.73 7.01 -21.74
CA LEU A 98 -3.20 5.73 -22.29
C LEU A 98 -2.78 4.54 -21.42
N CYS A 99 -1.53 4.54 -20.95
CA CYS A 99 -1.00 3.51 -20.08
C CYS A 99 -1.69 3.51 -18.71
N ARG A 100 -1.88 4.69 -18.10
CA ARG A 100 -2.55 4.85 -16.81
C ARG A 100 -4.01 4.44 -16.86
N THR A 101 -4.74 4.83 -17.91
CA THR A 101 -6.13 4.41 -18.12
C THR A 101 -6.22 2.89 -18.23
N ALA A 102 -5.35 2.26 -19.00
CA ALA A 102 -5.31 0.81 -19.09
C ALA A 102 -5.03 0.15 -17.72
N LEU A 103 -4.11 0.68 -16.92
CA LEU A 103 -3.83 0.19 -15.56
C LEU A 103 -5.04 0.33 -14.63
N MET A 104 -5.78 1.44 -14.72
CA MET A 104 -7.01 1.64 -13.95
C MET A 104 -8.11 0.67 -14.37
N ASP A 105 -8.28 0.45 -15.68
CA ASP A 105 -9.30 -0.43 -16.24
C ASP A 105 -9.08 -1.91 -15.86
N VAL A 106 -7.82 -2.38 -15.85
CA VAL A 106 -7.51 -3.78 -15.47
C VAL A 106 -7.47 -4.01 -13.96
N GLY A 107 -7.34 -2.96 -13.16
CA GLY A 107 -7.17 -3.04 -11.71
C GLY A 107 -8.18 -3.95 -11.02
N PRO A 108 -9.51 -3.78 -11.24
CA PRO A 108 -10.53 -4.64 -10.63
C PRO A 108 -10.36 -6.13 -10.98
N SER A 109 -10.12 -6.45 -12.26
CA SER A 109 -9.96 -7.84 -12.74
C SER A 109 -8.71 -8.50 -12.16
N LEU A 110 -7.62 -7.75 -12.00
CA LEU A 110 -6.39 -8.24 -11.37
C LEU A 110 -6.56 -8.45 -9.86
N VAL A 111 -7.25 -7.55 -9.15
CA VAL A 111 -7.58 -7.73 -7.73
C VAL A 111 -8.43 -8.98 -7.53
N GLU A 112 -9.40 -9.21 -8.41
CA GLU A 112 -10.23 -10.40 -8.42
C GLU A 112 -9.40 -11.68 -8.57
N ALA A 113 -8.46 -11.70 -9.52
CA ALA A 113 -7.55 -12.81 -9.73
C ALA A 113 -6.67 -13.09 -8.49
N GLN A 114 -6.13 -12.05 -7.84
CA GLN A 114 -5.36 -12.19 -6.61
C GLN A 114 -6.19 -12.78 -5.47
N ARG A 115 -7.45 -12.33 -5.31
CA ARG A 115 -8.36 -12.86 -4.28
C ARG A 115 -8.71 -14.33 -4.52
N ARG A 116 -8.95 -14.73 -5.78
CA ARG A 116 -9.22 -16.14 -6.13
C ARG A 116 -8.01 -17.04 -5.84
N ALA A 117 -6.81 -16.54 -6.07
CA ALA A 117 -5.58 -17.30 -5.82
C ALA A 117 -5.34 -17.60 -4.33
N LEU A 118 -5.93 -16.85 -3.39
CA LEU A 118 -5.80 -17.14 -1.94
C LEU A 118 -6.42 -18.48 -1.51
N VAL A 119 -7.29 -19.06 -2.35
CA VAL A 119 -7.95 -20.35 -2.08
C VAL A 119 -6.99 -21.52 -2.26
N GLU A 120 -5.99 -21.38 -3.14
CA GLU A 120 -5.03 -22.45 -3.39
C GLU A 120 -3.98 -22.55 -2.27
N PRO A 121 -3.72 -23.76 -1.73
CA PRO A 121 -2.77 -23.94 -0.63
C PRO A 121 -1.32 -23.62 -1.03
N SER A 122 -0.99 -23.68 -2.32
CA SER A 122 0.32 -23.38 -2.93
C SER A 122 0.68 -21.88 -2.93
N THR A 123 -0.31 -21.01 -2.98
CA THR A 123 -0.18 -19.54 -3.19
C THR A 123 -0.30 -18.72 -1.91
N ARG A 124 -0.48 -19.36 -0.74
CA ARG A 124 -0.61 -18.71 0.58
C ARG A 124 0.61 -17.90 1.07
N ARG A 125 1.61 -17.68 0.21
CA ARG A 125 2.86 -16.99 0.55
C ARG A 125 2.94 -15.56 0.06
N SER A 126 2.07 -15.12 -0.85
CA SER A 126 2.11 -13.74 -1.35
C SER A 126 1.68 -12.78 -0.23
N ARG A 127 2.63 -11.99 0.27
CA ARG A 127 2.48 -11.12 1.44
C ARG A 127 2.26 -9.68 0.97
N GLY A 128 1.03 -9.22 1.07
CA GLY A 128 0.65 -7.83 0.84
C GLY A 128 -0.87 -7.70 0.66
N PRO A 129 -1.42 -6.48 0.76
CA PRO A 129 -2.79 -6.22 0.34
C PRO A 129 -3.00 -6.65 -1.11
N GLU A 130 -4.13 -7.28 -1.43
CA GLU A 130 -4.40 -7.81 -2.77
C GLU A 130 -4.36 -6.70 -3.83
N GLU A 131 -4.78 -5.48 -3.45
CA GLU A 131 -4.72 -4.29 -4.30
C GLU A 131 -3.29 -3.92 -4.71
N ASN A 132 -2.31 -4.05 -3.80
CA ASN A 132 -0.91 -3.74 -4.11
C ASN A 132 -0.29 -4.79 -5.02
N LEU A 133 -0.61 -6.07 -4.79
CA LEU A 133 -0.15 -7.17 -5.64
C LEU A 133 -0.73 -7.07 -7.06
N ALA A 134 -2.01 -6.73 -7.17
CA ALA A 134 -2.68 -6.50 -8.44
C ALA A 134 -2.09 -5.30 -9.20
N LEU A 135 -1.88 -4.17 -8.51
CA LEU A 135 -1.23 -3.00 -9.09
C LEU A 135 0.19 -3.32 -9.57
N GLY A 136 0.96 -4.07 -8.77
CA GLY A 136 2.30 -4.54 -9.14
C GLY A 136 2.29 -5.41 -10.39
N LYS A 137 1.37 -6.38 -10.48
CA LYS A 137 1.20 -7.23 -11.67
C LYS A 137 0.86 -6.40 -12.91
N GLY A 138 -0.08 -5.45 -12.77
CA GLY A 138 -0.47 -4.56 -13.85
C GLY A 138 0.72 -3.72 -14.38
N ALA A 139 1.47 -3.11 -13.47
CA ALA A 139 2.63 -2.29 -13.81
C ALA A 139 3.79 -3.10 -14.42
N LEU A 140 4.08 -4.31 -13.91
CA LEU A 140 5.07 -5.21 -14.54
C LEU A 140 4.65 -5.66 -15.94
N THR A 141 3.36 -5.98 -16.11
CA THR A 141 2.80 -6.32 -17.42
C THR A 141 2.96 -5.17 -18.40
N LEU A 142 2.65 -3.95 -17.95
CA LEU A 142 2.86 -2.75 -18.74
C LEU A 142 4.35 -2.55 -19.10
N ALA A 143 5.27 -2.72 -18.16
CA ALA A 143 6.70 -2.59 -18.41
C ALA A 143 7.20 -3.61 -19.46
N ARG A 144 6.74 -4.85 -19.40
CA ARG A 144 7.04 -5.89 -20.41
C ARG A 144 6.49 -5.54 -21.78
N LEU A 145 5.24 -5.05 -21.83
CA LEU A 145 4.58 -4.64 -23.06
C LEU A 145 5.28 -3.44 -23.71
N LEU A 146 5.66 -2.43 -22.93
CA LEU A 146 6.43 -1.28 -23.41
C LEU A 146 7.81 -1.70 -23.91
N SER A 147 8.50 -2.59 -23.17
CA SER A 147 9.80 -3.13 -23.59
C SER A 147 9.68 -3.87 -24.93
N ALA A 148 8.68 -4.74 -25.05
CA ALA A 148 8.43 -5.47 -26.29
C ALA A 148 8.11 -4.55 -27.48
N LEU A 149 7.39 -3.45 -27.26
CA LEU A 149 7.11 -2.45 -28.29
C LEU A 149 8.36 -1.66 -28.70
N CYS A 150 9.16 -1.21 -27.73
CA CYS A 150 10.33 -0.37 -28.01
C CYS A 150 11.47 -1.15 -28.69
N PHE A 151 11.53 -2.46 -28.46
CA PHE A 151 12.52 -3.35 -29.09
C PHE A 151 11.95 -4.14 -30.28
N ASP A 152 10.70 -3.88 -30.69
CA ASP A 152 10.00 -4.54 -31.80
C ASP A 152 10.03 -6.08 -31.74
N LEU A 153 9.72 -6.63 -30.55
CA LEU A 153 9.87 -8.06 -30.25
C LEU A 153 8.57 -8.86 -30.30
N ILE A 154 7.42 -8.19 -30.36
CA ILE A 154 6.11 -8.86 -30.45
C ILE A 154 5.47 -8.55 -31.81
N PRO A 155 5.13 -9.58 -32.60
CA PRO A 155 4.52 -9.36 -33.89
C PRO A 155 3.11 -8.77 -33.75
N PRO A 156 2.66 -7.95 -34.71
CA PRO A 156 1.33 -7.37 -34.70
C PRO A 156 0.23 -8.42 -34.99
N THR A 157 0.51 -9.71 -35.06
CA THR A 157 -0.52 -10.75 -35.26
C THR A 157 -0.91 -11.46 -33.97
N VAL A 158 -0.27 -11.13 -32.84
CA VAL A 158 -0.57 -11.73 -31.54
C VAL A 158 -2.05 -11.53 -31.18
N GLN A 159 -2.67 -12.62 -30.71
CA GLN A 159 -4.02 -12.66 -30.16
C GLN A 159 -3.98 -12.40 -28.63
N PRO A 160 -5.06 -11.90 -28.03
CA PRO A 160 -5.10 -11.61 -26.60
C PRO A 160 -4.67 -12.80 -25.71
N GLU A 161 -5.11 -14.02 -26.03
CA GLU A 161 -4.83 -15.24 -25.28
C GLU A 161 -3.34 -15.63 -25.32
N GLY A 162 -2.64 -15.21 -26.38
CA GLY A 162 -1.22 -15.45 -26.57
C GLY A 162 -0.33 -14.32 -26.04
N LEU A 163 -0.89 -13.22 -25.53
CA LEU A 163 -0.14 -12.01 -25.21
C LEU A 163 0.92 -12.23 -24.14
N GLU A 164 0.56 -12.88 -23.03
CA GLU A 164 1.49 -13.13 -21.92
C GLU A 164 2.65 -14.05 -22.32
N ARG A 165 2.34 -15.09 -23.12
CA ARG A 165 3.36 -15.98 -23.69
C ARG A 165 4.28 -15.24 -24.66
N ALA A 166 3.72 -14.37 -25.51
CA ALA A 166 4.50 -13.54 -26.43
C ALA A 166 5.42 -12.56 -25.67
N MET A 167 4.94 -11.95 -24.58
CA MET A 167 5.76 -11.11 -23.70
C MET A 167 6.89 -11.90 -23.03
N GLY A 168 6.64 -13.15 -22.62
CA GLY A 168 7.68 -14.04 -22.10
C GLY A 168 8.81 -14.24 -23.12
N PHE A 169 8.46 -14.67 -24.35
CA PHE A 169 9.45 -14.84 -25.43
C PHE A 169 10.17 -13.53 -25.81
N ALA A 170 9.47 -12.40 -25.77
CA ALA A 170 10.09 -11.11 -26.00
C ALA A 170 11.09 -10.76 -24.90
N THR A 171 10.75 -11.03 -23.63
CA THR A 171 11.62 -10.76 -22.49
C THR A 171 12.94 -11.52 -22.58
N ASP A 172 12.91 -12.77 -23.05
CA ASP A 172 14.11 -13.59 -23.26
C ASP A 172 15.09 -13.02 -24.31
N ARG A 173 14.61 -12.15 -25.20
CA ARG A 173 15.41 -11.50 -26.26
C ARG A 173 15.90 -10.11 -25.88
N LEU A 174 15.50 -9.58 -24.72
CA LEU A 174 15.96 -8.27 -24.25
C LEU A 174 17.41 -8.34 -23.74
N PRO A 175 18.12 -7.19 -23.68
CA PRO A 175 19.42 -7.11 -23.02
C PRO A 175 19.37 -7.68 -21.60
N GLU A 176 20.42 -8.39 -21.19
CA GLU A 176 20.42 -9.18 -19.95
C GLU A 176 19.99 -8.38 -18.71
N GLU A 177 20.48 -7.14 -18.58
CA GLU A 177 20.15 -6.30 -17.42
C GLU A 177 18.68 -5.85 -17.41
N LEU A 178 18.09 -5.61 -18.59
CA LEU A 178 16.66 -5.30 -18.70
C LEU A 178 15.81 -6.57 -18.49
N ARG A 179 16.25 -7.71 -19.02
CA ARG A 179 15.60 -9.01 -18.86
C ARG A 179 15.45 -9.37 -17.38
N ARG A 180 16.52 -9.26 -16.58
CA ARG A 180 16.51 -9.56 -15.14
C ARG A 180 15.43 -8.77 -14.37
N SER A 181 15.23 -7.49 -14.69
CA SER A 181 14.22 -6.66 -14.02
C SER A 181 12.79 -6.99 -14.45
N LEU A 182 12.61 -7.64 -15.61
CA LEU A 182 11.31 -7.96 -16.22
C LEU A 182 10.89 -9.42 -16.05
N GLU A 183 11.78 -10.30 -15.59
CA GLU A 183 11.50 -11.72 -15.42
C GLU A 183 10.25 -11.95 -14.53
N ALA A 184 9.49 -12.99 -14.88
CA ALA A 184 8.34 -13.39 -14.10
C ALA A 184 8.79 -14.09 -12.81
N GLY A 185 8.26 -13.63 -11.68
CA GLY A 185 8.50 -14.29 -10.40
C GLY A 185 7.83 -15.67 -10.35
N PRO A 186 8.36 -16.64 -9.58
CA PRO A 186 7.77 -17.97 -9.48
C PRO A 186 6.36 -17.99 -8.87
N GLU A 187 5.99 -16.95 -8.12
CA GLU A 187 4.67 -16.77 -7.51
C GLU A 187 3.77 -15.79 -8.28
N GLU A 188 4.19 -15.37 -9.49
CA GLU A 188 3.42 -14.43 -10.30
C GLU A 188 2.21 -15.12 -10.95
N LEU A 189 1.01 -14.62 -10.69
CA LEU A 189 -0.22 -15.15 -11.30
C LEU A 189 -0.31 -14.79 -12.78
N PRO A 190 -0.87 -15.67 -13.63
CA PRO A 190 -1.16 -15.33 -15.03
C PRO A 190 -2.22 -14.24 -15.13
N LEU A 191 -2.26 -13.54 -16.27
CA LEU A 191 -3.30 -12.55 -16.56
C LEU A 191 -4.69 -13.21 -16.67
N SER A 192 -5.71 -12.55 -16.14
CA SER A 192 -7.10 -12.89 -16.46
C SER A 192 -7.36 -12.62 -17.95
N ALA A 193 -8.30 -13.35 -18.54
CA ALA A 193 -8.67 -13.16 -19.95
C ALA A 193 -9.10 -11.71 -20.26
N GLU A 194 -9.86 -11.10 -19.35
CA GLU A 194 -10.27 -9.70 -19.44
C GLU A 194 -9.05 -8.75 -19.42
N SER A 195 -8.12 -8.94 -18.48
CA SER A 195 -6.90 -8.13 -18.40
C SER A 195 -6.04 -8.28 -19.66
N ALA A 196 -5.93 -9.51 -20.19
CA ALA A 196 -5.19 -9.78 -21.42
C ALA A 196 -5.77 -9.04 -22.63
N VAL A 197 -7.10 -8.99 -22.77
CA VAL A 197 -7.78 -8.22 -23.84
C VAL A 197 -7.51 -6.71 -23.70
N ARG A 198 -7.59 -6.16 -22.49
CA ARG A 198 -7.34 -4.72 -22.25
C ARG A 198 -5.88 -4.36 -22.56
N PHE A 199 -4.92 -5.14 -22.08
CA PHE A 199 -3.51 -4.94 -22.42
C PHE A 199 -3.24 -5.14 -23.91
N HIS A 200 -3.92 -6.07 -24.57
CA HIS A 200 -3.83 -6.24 -26.02
C HIS A 200 -4.31 -5.01 -26.77
N HIS A 201 -5.44 -4.42 -26.39
CA HIS A 201 -5.92 -3.17 -26.98
C HIS A 201 -4.93 -2.02 -26.79
N LEU A 202 -4.33 -1.91 -25.59
CA LEU A 202 -3.26 -0.95 -25.35
C LEU A 202 -2.06 -1.20 -26.28
N PHE A 203 -1.57 -2.45 -26.37
CA PHE A 203 -0.48 -2.84 -27.26
C PHE A 203 -0.75 -2.41 -28.70
N ARG A 204 -1.94 -2.72 -29.23
CA ARG A 204 -2.34 -2.31 -30.59
C ARG A 204 -2.39 -0.81 -30.75
N ARG A 205 -2.89 -0.08 -29.75
CA ARG A 205 -2.97 1.37 -29.80
C ARG A 205 -1.58 1.99 -29.81
N LEU A 206 -0.70 1.59 -28.89
CA LEU A 206 0.67 2.10 -28.81
C LEU A 206 1.49 1.74 -30.06
N GLY A 207 1.30 0.54 -30.63
CA GLY A 207 1.90 0.14 -31.90
C GLY A 207 1.44 1.03 -33.07
N LYS A 208 0.14 1.36 -33.16
CA LYS A 208 -0.38 2.32 -34.16
C LYS A 208 0.19 3.73 -33.97
N LEU A 209 0.47 4.11 -32.73
CA LEU A 209 1.11 5.38 -32.38
C LEU A 209 2.64 5.34 -32.50
N ARG A 210 3.22 4.21 -32.94
CA ARG A 210 4.66 4.07 -33.22
C ARG A 210 5.55 4.46 -32.05
N VAL A 211 5.13 4.13 -30.83
CA VAL A 211 5.88 4.47 -29.60
C VAL A 211 7.31 3.92 -29.62
N GLY A 212 7.53 2.76 -30.26
CA GLY A 212 8.86 2.18 -30.41
C GLY A 212 9.78 2.89 -31.40
N GLU A 213 9.25 3.71 -32.32
CA GLU A 213 10.06 4.48 -33.27
C GLU A 213 10.67 5.75 -32.63
N THR A 214 10.21 6.15 -31.44
CA THR A 214 10.67 7.35 -30.73
C THR A 214 11.14 7.03 -29.30
N PRO A 215 12.37 6.48 -29.13
CA PRO A 215 12.90 6.06 -27.82
C PRO A 215 12.83 7.15 -26.75
N ARG A 216 13.14 8.40 -27.11
CA ARG A 216 13.07 9.54 -26.20
C ARG A 216 11.65 9.83 -25.69
N ALA A 217 10.65 9.79 -26.57
CA ALA A 217 9.26 9.99 -26.17
C ALA A 217 8.76 8.84 -25.28
N ALA A 218 9.20 7.61 -25.54
CA ALA A 218 8.93 6.46 -24.69
C ALA A 218 9.60 6.59 -23.32
N ALA A 219 10.86 7.05 -23.26
CA ALA A 219 11.56 7.32 -22.00
C ALA A 219 10.88 8.43 -21.19
N GLU A 220 10.51 9.56 -21.82
CA GLU A 220 9.76 10.64 -21.17
C GLU A 220 8.40 10.14 -20.65
N THR A 221 7.74 9.25 -21.40
CA THR A 221 6.50 8.58 -20.95
C THR A 221 6.73 7.76 -19.68
N ILE A 222 7.83 7.00 -19.61
CA ILE A 222 8.17 6.19 -18.44
C ILE A 222 8.51 7.06 -17.23
N ASP A 223 9.23 8.17 -17.41
CA ASP A 223 9.51 9.11 -16.32
C ASP A 223 8.20 9.72 -15.77
N ILE A 224 7.26 10.10 -16.63
CA ILE A 224 5.92 10.55 -16.22
C ILE A 224 5.21 9.43 -15.43
N LEU A 225 5.21 8.19 -15.93
CA LEU A 225 4.59 7.05 -15.24
C LEU A 225 5.21 6.80 -13.86
N LEU A 226 6.54 6.85 -13.75
CA LEU A 226 7.24 6.68 -12.47
C LEU A 226 6.91 7.80 -11.48
N ARG A 227 6.84 9.06 -11.93
CA ARG A 227 6.47 10.19 -11.05
C ARG A 227 5.03 10.09 -10.54
N HIS A 228 4.09 9.64 -11.37
CA HIS A 228 2.65 9.63 -11.03
C HIS A 228 2.16 8.31 -10.41
N GLU A 229 2.58 7.16 -10.94
CA GLU A 229 2.17 5.83 -10.43
C GLU A 229 3.19 5.26 -9.42
N GLY A 230 4.44 5.74 -9.42
CA GLY A 230 5.48 5.33 -8.48
C GLY A 230 5.05 5.37 -7.00
N PRO A 231 4.42 6.45 -6.50
CA PRO A 231 3.90 6.50 -5.13
C PRO A 231 2.96 5.36 -4.77
N ARG A 232 2.06 4.97 -5.68
CA ARG A 232 1.13 3.84 -5.48
C ARG A 232 1.86 2.50 -5.54
N LEU A 233 2.97 2.43 -6.27
CA LEU A 233 3.85 1.27 -6.37
C LEU A 233 4.87 1.19 -5.22
N GLY A 234 4.92 2.18 -4.32
CA GLY A 234 5.85 2.22 -3.17
C GLY A 234 7.15 3.00 -3.39
N ALA A 235 7.25 3.76 -4.49
CA ALA A 235 8.36 4.67 -4.76
C ALA A 235 8.05 6.12 -4.36
N CYS A 236 9.05 6.90 -4.00
CA CYS A 236 8.90 8.26 -3.49
C CYS A 236 9.91 9.20 -4.17
N PRO A 237 9.65 10.51 -4.18
CA PRO A 237 10.64 11.49 -4.59
C PRO A 237 11.87 11.35 -3.69
N ALA A 238 13.04 11.31 -4.32
CA ALA A 238 14.28 11.30 -3.57
C ALA A 238 14.47 12.66 -2.86
N PRO A 239 14.96 12.66 -1.61
CA PRO A 239 15.33 13.90 -0.92
C PRO A 239 16.51 14.61 -1.63
N GLY A 240 16.62 15.92 -1.41
CA GLY A 240 17.77 16.74 -1.80
C GLY A 240 17.87 17.18 -3.27
N THR A 241 18.77 18.13 -3.53
CA THR A 241 19.19 18.56 -4.87
C THR A 241 20.26 17.59 -5.41
N GLU A 242 20.15 17.24 -6.70
CA GLU A 242 20.96 16.22 -7.38
C GLU A 242 22.43 16.65 -7.53
N ALA A 243 23.22 16.60 -6.46
CA ALA A 243 24.66 16.72 -6.58
C ALA A 243 25.21 15.43 -7.24
N PRO A 244 25.94 15.53 -8.37
CA PRO A 244 26.53 14.38 -9.03
C PRO A 244 27.63 13.80 -8.13
N HIS A 245 27.38 12.63 -7.55
CA HIS A 245 28.41 11.90 -6.82
C HIS A 245 29.21 11.02 -7.77
N SER A 246 30.53 11.23 -7.81
CA SER A 246 31.50 10.40 -8.54
C SER A 246 31.72 9.01 -7.94
N ALA A 247 30.93 8.64 -6.93
CA ALA A 247 31.13 7.49 -6.05
C ALA A 247 29.94 6.51 -6.10
N PRO A 248 30.12 5.24 -5.68
CA PRO A 248 29.02 4.27 -5.67
C PRO A 248 27.86 4.78 -4.81
N SER A 249 26.70 4.91 -5.43
CA SER A 249 25.48 5.42 -4.80
C SER A 249 24.41 4.32 -4.73
N LEU A 250 23.78 4.19 -3.56
CA LEU A 250 22.62 3.35 -3.33
C LEU A 250 21.36 4.21 -3.36
N VAL A 251 20.41 3.87 -4.23
CA VAL A 251 19.12 4.57 -4.35
C VAL A 251 18.01 3.64 -3.85
N VAL A 252 17.15 4.16 -2.96
CA VAL A 252 16.09 3.39 -2.30
C VAL A 252 14.71 3.98 -2.61
N ASN A 253 13.83 3.17 -3.19
CA ASN A 253 12.44 3.47 -3.52
C ASN A 253 12.29 4.80 -4.24
N SER A 254 13.08 5.07 -5.30
CA SER A 254 12.98 6.34 -6.03
C SER A 254 11.90 6.27 -7.11
N ASN A 255 11.08 7.33 -7.20
CA ASN A 255 10.07 7.52 -8.24
C ASN A 255 10.60 8.25 -9.47
N ARG A 256 11.92 8.51 -9.53
CA ARG A 256 12.57 9.09 -10.69
C ARG A 256 13.69 8.17 -11.15
N PRO A 257 13.72 7.81 -12.44
CA PRO A 257 14.87 7.15 -12.98
C PRO A 257 16.03 8.16 -12.99
N ARG A 258 17.23 7.68 -12.69
CA ARG A 258 18.43 8.54 -12.68
C ARG A 258 19.41 8.06 -13.73
N GLY A 259 19.99 9.00 -14.48
CA GLY A 259 21.10 8.82 -15.41
C GLY A 259 22.36 9.54 -14.93
N ASP A 260 23.16 8.91 -14.06
CA ASP A 260 24.55 9.32 -13.82
C ASP A 260 25.44 8.18 -14.26
N ALA A 261 26.66 8.53 -14.68
CA ALA A 261 27.71 7.61 -15.04
C ALA A 261 28.26 6.77 -13.87
N SER A 262 27.85 7.03 -12.61
CA SER A 262 28.39 6.31 -11.45
C SER A 262 27.67 5.00 -11.17
N ALA A 263 28.48 4.03 -10.78
CA ALA A 263 28.15 2.72 -10.21
C ALA A 263 26.93 2.76 -9.25
N ARG A 264 25.74 2.39 -9.73
CA ARG A 264 24.50 2.48 -8.95
C ARG A 264 23.95 1.13 -8.52
N VAL A 265 23.57 1.05 -7.24
CA VAL A 265 22.76 -0.03 -6.70
C VAL A 265 21.37 0.52 -6.44
N GLU A 266 20.34 -0.22 -6.82
CA GLU A 266 18.95 0.20 -6.65
C GLU A 266 18.17 -0.77 -5.79
N ILE A 267 17.39 -0.22 -4.87
CA ILE A 267 16.38 -0.95 -4.13
C ILE A 267 15.05 -0.30 -4.45
N SER A 268 14.12 -1.01 -5.07
CA SER A 268 12.76 -0.52 -5.31
C SER A 268 11.83 -1.71 -5.54
N PRO A 269 10.51 -1.52 -5.43
CA PRO A 269 9.55 -2.56 -5.81
C PRO A 269 9.76 -3.01 -7.27
N PRO A 270 9.60 -4.31 -7.59
CA PRO A 270 9.92 -4.84 -8.92
C PRO A 270 9.36 -4.07 -10.12
N PRO A 271 8.10 -3.58 -10.12
CA PRO A 271 7.58 -2.79 -11.23
C PRO A 271 8.34 -1.48 -11.45
N VAL A 272 8.81 -0.84 -10.39
CA VAL A 272 9.59 0.40 -10.43
C VAL A 272 10.99 0.12 -10.98
N LEU A 273 11.62 -0.98 -10.58
CA LEU A 273 12.91 -1.42 -11.12
C LEU A 273 12.82 -1.74 -12.61
N ALA A 274 11.77 -2.44 -13.04
CA ALA A 274 11.51 -2.76 -14.45
C ALA A 274 11.36 -1.50 -15.32
N LEU A 275 10.55 -0.54 -14.88
CA LEU A 275 10.38 0.74 -15.58
C LEU A 275 11.68 1.56 -15.59
N SER A 276 12.41 1.59 -14.47
CA SER A 276 13.70 2.30 -14.38
C SER A 276 14.76 1.67 -15.29
N ALA A 277 14.80 0.34 -15.38
CA ALA A 277 15.70 -0.39 -16.28
C ALA A 277 15.35 -0.12 -17.75
N LEU A 278 14.05 -0.12 -18.11
CA LEU A 278 13.60 0.22 -19.46
C LEU A 278 13.96 1.66 -19.82
N TRP A 279 13.71 2.61 -18.91
CA TRP A 279 14.08 4.02 -19.12
C TRP A 279 15.57 4.18 -19.44
N ARG A 280 16.45 3.50 -18.69
CA ARG A 280 17.90 3.53 -18.94
C ARG A 280 18.26 2.99 -20.31
N ALA A 281 17.66 1.87 -20.69
CA ALA A 281 17.92 1.25 -21.98
C ALA A 281 17.53 2.19 -23.14
N LEU A 282 16.42 2.93 -23.00
CA LEU A 282 15.96 3.89 -24.02
C LEU A 282 16.81 5.17 -24.06
N GLU A 283 17.29 5.64 -22.91
CA GLU A 283 18.16 6.83 -22.80
C GLU A 283 19.65 6.52 -22.99
N GLY A 284 20.01 5.28 -23.36
CA GLY A 284 21.40 4.86 -23.54
C GLY A 284 22.27 4.96 -22.28
N GLN A 285 21.65 4.89 -21.10
CA GLN A 285 22.33 4.99 -19.81
C GLN A 285 22.93 3.65 -19.40
N ALA A 286 24.02 3.67 -18.62
CA ALA A 286 24.61 2.46 -18.07
C ALA A 286 23.63 1.73 -17.14
N PRO A 287 23.54 0.39 -17.18
CA PRO A 287 22.68 -0.38 -16.29
C PRO A 287 23.09 -0.22 -14.83
N ALA A 288 22.16 -0.48 -13.92
CA ALA A 288 22.49 -0.59 -12.50
C ALA A 288 23.43 -1.79 -12.27
N ILE A 289 24.38 -1.66 -11.33
CA ILE A 289 25.29 -2.75 -10.95
C ILE A 289 24.54 -3.88 -10.28
N SER A 290 23.54 -3.52 -9.48
CA SER A 290 22.72 -4.47 -8.75
C SER A 290 21.37 -3.84 -8.49
N GLN A 291 20.32 -4.66 -8.55
CA GLN A 291 18.97 -4.28 -8.18
C GLN A 291 18.43 -5.29 -7.16
N ALA A 292 17.60 -4.84 -6.23
CA ALA A 292 16.93 -5.69 -5.27
C ALA A 292 15.53 -5.14 -4.92
N ALA A 293 14.58 -6.02 -4.61
CA ALA A 293 13.25 -5.58 -4.17
C ALA A 293 13.28 -5.06 -2.73
N HIS A 294 14.17 -5.62 -1.89
CA HIS A 294 14.32 -5.24 -0.49
C HIS A 294 15.80 -4.97 -0.11
N PRO A 295 16.06 -4.08 0.87
CA PRO A 295 17.42 -3.80 1.32
C PRO A 295 18.18 -5.05 1.78
N PHE A 296 17.47 -6.00 2.40
CA PHE A 296 18.04 -7.24 2.93
C PHE A 296 18.35 -8.30 1.85
N GLU A 297 18.01 -8.05 0.60
CA GLU A 297 18.31 -8.93 -0.55
C GLU A 297 19.52 -8.46 -1.34
N LEU A 298 20.10 -7.31 -0.97
CA LEU A 298 21.34 -6.85 -1.56
C LEU A 298 22.44 -7.91 -1.39
N GLY A 299 23.00 -8.33 -2.52
CA GLY A 299 24.20 -9.14 -2.56
C GLY A 299 25.42 -8.38 -2.01
N PRO A 300 26.57 -9.06 -1.90
CA PRO A 300 27.81 -8.41 -1.47
C PRO A 300 28.20 -7.31 -2.46
N CYS A 301 27.98 -6.05 -2.05
CA CYS A 301 28.34 -4.86 -2.82
C CYS A 301 29.41 -4.05 -2.08
N LYS A 302 30.16 -3.22 -2.82
CA LYS A 302 31.03 -2.22 -2.18
C LYS A 302 30.17 -1.30 -1.33
N ALA A 303 30.64 -0.97 -0.13
CA ALA A 303 29.95 -0.07 0.77
C ALA A 303 29.62 1.26 0.04
N PRO A 304 28.34 1.67 -0.04
CA PRO A 304 27.96 2.88 -0.74
C PRO A 304 28.48 4.12 0.01
N LYS A 305 28.96 5.10 -0.76
CA LYS A 305 29.37 6.41 -0.22
C LYS A 305 28.21 7.41 -0.17
N SER A 306 27.14 7.13 -0.91
CA SER A 306 25.91 7.90 -0.88
C SER A 306 24.74 6.94 -0.80
N ILE A 307 23.82 7.16 0.14
CA ILE A 307 22.55 6.43 0.25
C ILE A 307 21.43 7.46 0.18
N ARG A 308 20.54 7.34 -0.80
CA ARG A 308 19.43 8.28 -0.98
C ARG A 308 18.11 7.55 -1.18
N GLY A 309 17.03 8.01 -0.56
CA GLY A 309 15.72 7.43 -0.84
C GLY A 309 14.67 7.60 0.23
N CYS A 310 13.65 6.75 0.19
CA CYS A 310 12.54 6.75 1.14
C CYS A 310 12.29 5.36 1.71
N LEU A 311 11.91 5.32 2.98
CA LEU A 311 11.46 4.13 3.68
C LEU A 311 10.02 4.35 4.13
N ALA A 312 9.07 3.63 3.52
CA ALA A 312 7.65 3.85 3.75
C ALA A 312 6.91 2.63 4.34
N SER A 313 7.57 1.47 4.48
CA SER A 313 6.89 0.24 4.90
C SER A 313 6.46 0.26 6.37
N GLY A 314 5.21 0.62 6.61
CA GLY A 314 4.56 0.61 7.94
C GLY A 314 4.12 -0.77 8.43
N GLU A 315 4.33 -1.83 7.64
CA GLU A 315 3.92 -3.19 8.03
C GLU A 315 4.74 -3.67 9.23
N VAL A 316 4.06 -4.23 10.23
CA VAL A 316 4.71 -4.87 11.39
C VAL A 316 5.00 -6.34 11.05
N PRO A 317 6.28 -6.77 10.95
CA PRO A 317 6.58 -8.14 10.58
C PRO A 317 6.09 -9.15 11.63
N PRO A 318 5.66 -10.36 11.23
CA PRO A 318 5.31 -11.43 12.16
C PRO A 318 6.54 -11.92 12.95
N SER A 319 6.34 -12.55 14.11
CA SER A 319 7.41 -12.92 15.05
C SER A 319 8.55 -13.74 14.42
N ARG A 320 8.23 -14.71 13.55
CA ARG A 320 9.24 -15.50 12.83
C ARG A 320 10.09 -14.66 11.87
N GLN A 321 9.46 -13.70 11.19
CA GLN A 321 10.17 -12.77 10.30
C GLN A 321 11.00 -11.77 11.09
N LYS A 322 10.53 -11.28 12.25
CA LYS A 322 11.32 -10.44 13.15
C LYS A 322 12.63 -11.12 13.57
N GLN A 323 12.59 -12.41 13.91
CA GLN A 323 13.79 -13.18 14.22
C GLN A 323 14.76 -13.27 13.03
N ALA A 324 14.23 -13.54 11.83
CA ALA A 324 15.03 -13.59 10.61
C ALA A 324 15.67 -12.22 10.27
N LEU A 325 14.92 -11.12 10.39
CA LEU A 325 15.41 -9.76 10.17
C LEU A 325 16.50 -9.40 11.19
N LYS A 326 16.30 -9.71 12.47
CA LYS A 326 17.33 -9.53 13.52
C LYS A 326 18.60 -10.33 13.23
N ALA A 327 18.48 -11.54 12.67
CA ALA A 327 19.63 -12.32 12.25
C ALA A 327 20.35 -11.66 11.05
N ARG A 328 19.59 -11.18 10.05
CA ARG A 328 20.14 -10.49 8.87
C ARG A 328 20.84 -9.17 9.20
N LEU A 329 20.41 -8.47 10.26
CA LEU A 329 21.11 -7.26 10.74
C LEU A 329 22.57 -7.55 11.14
N ARG A 330 22.95 -8.80 11.43
CA ARG A 330 24.36 -9.17 11.69
C ARG A 330 25.24 -9.04 10.47
N ASN A 331 24.68 -9.04 9.26
CA ASN A 331 25.45 -8.83 8.03
C ASN A 331 25.96 -7.39 7.93
N SER A 332 25.18 -6.42 8.42
CA SER A 332 25.53 -5.00 8.42
C SER A 332 26.10 -4.52 9.76
N TRP A 333 25.78 -5.21 10.85
CA TRP A 333 26.23 -4.91 12.21
C TRP A 333 26.67 -6.19 12.95
N PRO A 334 27.86 -6.75 12.65
CA PRO A 334 28.27 -8.05 13.20
C PRO A 334 28.39 -8.09 14.72
N THR A 335 28.80 -6.98 15.34
CA THR A 335 29.12 -6.88 16.76
C THR A 335 28.00 -6.28 17.61
N ARG A 336 26.91 -5.78 17.00
CA ARG A 336 25.85 -5.06 17.70
C ARG A 336 24.53 -5.83 17.67
N ARG A 337 23.81 -5.82 18.78
CA ARG A 337 22.46 -6.37 18.89
C ARG A 337 21.47 -5.22 19.13
N PHE A 338 20.38 -5.22 18.38
CA PHE A 338 19.34 -4.19 18.49
C PHE A 338 18.11 -4.72 19.24
N ALA A 339 17.73 -4.01 20.31
CA ALA A 339 16.50 -4.26 21.05
C ALA A 339 15.39 -3.36 20.48
N LEU A 340 14.70 -3.84 19.45
CA LEU A 340 13.56 -3.13 18.85
C LEU A 340 12.23 -3.51 19.53
N PRO A 341 11.30 -2.55 19.73
CA PRO A 341 9.96 -2.79 20.23
C PRO A 341 9.19 -3.87 19.46
N ALA A 342 8.22 -4.50 20.14
CA ALA A 342 7.41 -5.55 19.53
C ALA A 342 6.62 -5.06 18.31
N GLN A 343 6.22 -3.79 18.27
CA GLN A 343 5.50 -3.17 17.16
C GLN A 343 6.41 -2.48 16.15
N ALA A 344 7.72 -2.77 16.15
CA ALA A 344 8.65 -2.18 15.19
C ALA A 344 8.23 -2.52 13.74
N PRO A 345 7.97 -1.51 12.90
CA PRO A 345 7.63 -1.70 11.49
C PRO A 345 8.87 -2.11 10.68
N LEU A 346 8.64 -2.67 9.49
CA LEU A 346 9.70 -3.17 8.62
C LEU A 346 10.73 -2.09 8.27
N TRP A 347 10.29 -0.86 8.01
CA TRP A 347 11.17 0.25 7.66
C TRP A 347 12.25 0.50 8.71
N ALA A 348 11.99 0.24 10.00
CA ALA A 348 12.98 0.45 11.06
C ALA A 348 14.14 -0.55 10.97
N TYR A 349 13.86 -1.79 10.57
CA TYR A 349 14.89 -2.80 10.31
C TYR A 349 15.69 -2.43 9.05
N GLU A 350 15.01 -1.99 8.00
CA GLU A 350 15.63 -1.54 6.75
C GLU A 350 16.54 -0.33 6.98
N PHE A 351 16.09 0.64 7.77
CA PHE A 351 16.86 1.83 8.15
C PHE A 351 18.17 1.44 8.84
N ILE A 352 18.11 0.60 9.88
CA ILE A 352 19.31 0.13 10.59
C ILE A 352 20.24 -0.62 9.65
N HIS A 353 19.70 -1.47 8.76
CA HIS A 353 20.49 -2.22 7.81
C HIS A 353 21.26 -1.30 6.86
N LEU A 354 20.57 -0.34 6.25
CA LEU A 354 21.16 0.64 5.32
C LEU A 354 22.27 1.47 5.98
N LEU A 355 22.06 1.94 7.21
CA LEU A 355 23.08 2.65 7.99
C LEU A 355 24.35 1.79 8.22
N GLY A 356 24.16 0.48 8.41
CA GLY A 356 25.28 -0.46 8.58
C GLY A 356 26.07 -0.67 7.29
N LEU A 357 25.40 -0.71 6.13
CA LEU A 357 26.05 -0.88 4.82
C LEU A 357 26.91 0.31 4.40
N ALA A 358 26.58 1.52 4.84
CA ALA A 358 27.23 2.77 4.42
C ALA A 358 28.76 2.77 4.68
N ASP A 359 29.54 3.32 3.75
CA ASP A 359 30.99 3.51 3.89
C ASP A 359 31.31 4.58 4.96
N ARG A 360 32.56 4.65 5.40
CA ARG A 360 33.04 5.73 6.28
C ARG A 360 32.85 7.07 5.57
N ARG A 361 32.33 8.08 6.29
CA ARG A 361 31.99 9.40 5.76
C ARG A 361 30.92 9.38 4.65
N ALA A 362 30.16 8.29 4.53
CA ALA A 362 29.05 8.26 3.59
C ALA A 362 27.99 9.31 3.95
N GLU A 363 27.42 9.90 2.91
CA GLU A 363 26.28 10.81 2.98
C GLU A 363 25.00 10.00 2.82
N ILE A 364 24.04 10.21 3.72
CA ILE A 364 22.82 9.42 3.80
C ILE A 364 21.65 10.38 3.89
N GLU A 365 20.81 10.40 2.87
CA GLU A 365 19.61 11.25 2.80
C GLU A 365 18.40 10.33 2.69
N LEU A 366 17.65 10.18 3.79
CA LEU A 366 16.53 9.26 3.86
C LEU A 366 15.28 9.98 4.34
N VAL A 367 14.17 9.72 3.65
CA VAL A 367 12.84 10.03 4.14
C VAL A 367 12.32 8.81 4.92
N THR A 368 11.83 9.04 6.14
CA THR A 368 11.24 8.04 7.02
C THR A 368 9.83 8.47 7.42
N PRO A 369 9.00 7.62 8.05
CA PRO A 369 7.67 8.04 8.51
C PRO A 369 7.75 9.15 9.57
N GLY A 370 6.77 10.06 9.62
CA GLY A 370 6.95 11.34 10.35
C GLY A 370 6.88 11.26 11.89
N LYS A 371 6.25 10.21 12.45
CA LYS A 371 5.82 10.19 13.86
C LYS A 371 6.67 9.29 14.77
N TRP A 372 7.82 8.77 14.31
CA TRP A 372 8.59 7.80 15.10
C TRP A 372 9.46 8.44 16.20
N LEU A 373 9.85 9.71 16.08
CA LEU A 373 10.68 10.43 17.06
C LEU A 373 10.01 10.53 18.45
N GLY A 374 8.68 10.59 18.50
CA GLY A 374 7.90 10.57 19.75
C GLY A 374 7.48 9.18 20.23
N SER A 375 7.98 8.10 19.61
CA SER A 375 7.58 6.71 19.92
C SER A 375 8.70 5.94 20.60
N GLU A 376 8.38 4.76 21.15
CA GLU A 376 9.41 3.85 21.73
C GLU A 376 10.47 3.39 20.72
N LEU A 377 10.22 3.54 19.40
CA LEU A 377 11.22 3.26 18.36
C LEU A 377 12.34 4.29 18.33
N ALA A 378 12.12 5.50 18.84
CA ALA A 378 13.12 6.56 18.82
C ALA A 378 14.37 6.16 19.59
N VAL A 379 14.20 5.54 20.77
CA VAL A 379 15.31 5.20 21.67
C VAL A 379 16.42 4.38 20.97
N PRO A 380 16.15 3.19 20.38
CA PRO A 380 17.21 2.44 19.72
C PRO A 380 17.75 3.09 18.44
N LEU A 381 16.94 3.88 17.73
CA LEU A 381 17.36 4.54 16.48
C LEU A 381 18.23 5.77 16.74
N LEU A 382 17.82 6.64 17.67
CA LEU A 382 18.58 7.82 18.08
C LEU A 382 19.88 7.43 18.77
N ALA A 383 19.88 6.38 19.60
CA ALA A 383 21.12 5.85 20.18
C ALA A 383 22.13 5.44 19.09
N LEU A 384 21.67 4.78 18.02
CA LEU A 384 22.52 4.42 16.88
C LEU A 384 23.03 5.67 16.13
N ILE A 385 22.14 6.63 15.85
CA ILE A 385 22.49 7.87 15.14
C ILE A 385 23.51 8.68 15.95
N LYS A 386 23.25 8.92 17.24
CA LYS A 386 24.13 9.65 18.16
C LYS A 386 25.51 9.02 18.29
N GLU A 387 25.61 7.69 18.23
CA GLU A 387 26.89 6.99 18.41
C GLU A 387 27.75 6.95 17.15
N GLN A 388 27.14 6.78 15.97
CA GLN A 388 27.85 6.41 14.74
C GLN A 388 27.73 7.45 13.61
N PHE A 389 26.87 8.46 13.77
CA PHE A 389 26.53 9.41 12.73
C PHE A 389 26.51 10.85 13.23
N THR A 390 26.59 11.78 12.29
CA THR A 390 26.38 13.20 12.50
C THR A 390 25.12 13.62 11.75
N LEU A 391 24.11 14.11 12.46
CA LEU A 391 22.88 14.64 11.86
C LEU A 391 23.15 16.05 11.30
N ARG A 392 22.95 16.24 10.00
CA ARG A 392 23.15 17.51 9.29
C ARG A 392 21.85 18.25 9.07
N PHE A 393 20.78 17.52 8.78
CA PHE A 393 19.47 18.08 8.51
C PHE A 393 18.36 17.19 9.07
N LEU A 394 17.32 17.82 9.59
CA LEU A 394 16.08 17.20 10.02
C LEU A 394 14.89 18.09 9.65
N GLY A 395 13.89 17.56 8.94
CA GLY A 395 12.71 18.37 8.59
C GLY A 395 11.54 17.55 8.05
N PRO A 396 10.34 18.14 7.93
CA PRO A 396 9.23 17.51 7.25
C PRO A 396 9.54 17.33 5.76
N ALA A 397 9.22 16.15 5.21
CA ALA A 397 9.36 15.87 3.78
C ALA A 397 8.13 16.37 2.98
N LEU A 398 8.34 16.74 1.71
CA LEU A 398 7.28 17.26 0.81
C LEU A 398 6.04 16.35 0.66
N GLN A 399 6.22 15.02 0.74
CA GLN A 399 5.13 14.05 0.62
C GLN A 399 4.66 13.49 1.98
N GLY A 400 4.98 14.20 3.05
CA GLY A 400 4.82 13.71 4.41
C GLY A 400 5.98 12.80 4.83
N GLY A 401 6.17 12.68 6.13
CA GLY A 401 7.32 11.99 6.70
C GLY A 401 8.39 12.95 7.23
N LEU A 402 9.53 12.37 7.57
CA LEU A 402 10.68 13.05 8.17
C LEU A 402 11.91 12.80 7.29
N GLU A 403 12.48 13.87 6.76
CA GLU A 403 13.72 13.85 6.00
C GLU A 403 14.91 13.99 6.96
N LEU A 404 15.88 13.08 6.82
CA LEU A 404 17.11 13.06 7.60
C LEU A 404 18.31 13.07 6.68
N HIS A 405 19.25 13.99 6.92
CA HIS A 405 20.57 13.95 6.29
C HIS A 405 21.62 13.59 7.35
N LEU A 406 22.32 12.49 7.14
CA LEU A 406 23.34 11.96 8.04
C LEU A 406 24.68 11.85 7.33
N THR A 407 25.76 12.07 8.07
CA THR A 407 27.11 11.69 7.66
C THR A 407 27.63 10.59 8.58
N LYS A 408 28.13 9.47 8.05
CA LYS A 408 28.70 8.39 8.87
C LYS A 408 30.05 8.80 9.48
N GLY A 409 30.14 8.79 10.80
CA GLY A 409 31.29 9.24 11.57
C GLY A 409 30.95 10.39 12.51
N ALA A 410 31.82 10.62 13.50
CA ALA A 410 31.66 11.65 14.50
C ALA A 410 32.14 13.02 13.97
N GLY A 411 31.29 14.03 14.11
CA GLY A 411 31.59 15.43 13.89
C GLY A 411 30.85 16.27 14.93
N PRO A 412 31.30 16.30 16.20
CA PRO A 412 30.58 16.96 17.29
C PRO A 412 30.43 18.47 17.08
N GLU A 413 31.35 19.09 16.34
CA GLU A 413 31.33 20.52 15.99
C GLU A 413 30.39 20.85 14.81
N ALA A 414 29.74 19.84 14.23
CA ALA A 414 28.78 20.05 13.15
C ALA A 414 27.55 20.82 13.64
N ALA A 415 27.09 21.78 12.84
CA ALA A 415 25.74 22.32 12.98
C ALA A 415 24.72 21.37 12.34
N THR A 416 23.59 21.19 13.01
CA THR A 416 22.40 20.49 12.53
C THR A 416 21.33 21.52 12.20
N ALA A 417 20.89 21.53 10.94
CA ALA A 417 19.76 22.31 10.49
C ALA A 417 18.45 21.58 10.79
N ILE A 418 17.52 22.20 11.53
CA ILE A 418 16.22 21.62 11.85
C ILE A 418 15.13 22.54 11.29
N LEU A 419 14.29 22.04 10.39
CA LEU A 419 13.18 22.80 9.83
C LEU A 419 11.96 22.70 10.76
N GLY A 420 11.84 23.68 11.66
CA GLY A 420 10.69 23.81 12.56
C GLY A 420 9.45 24.42 11.87
N PRO A 421 8.33 24.58 12.60
CA PRO A 421 7.07 25.05 12.02
C PRO A 421 7.15 26.48 11.46
N ASP A 422 7.94 27.35 12.09
CA ASP A 422 8.06 28.77 11.71
C ASP A 422 9.36 29.08 10.94
N GLY A 423 10.17 28.07 10.62
CA GLY A 423 11.42 28.24 9.88
C GLY A 423 12.59 27.37 10.36
N PRO A 424 13.75 27.47 9.68
CA PRO A 424 14.94 26.70 9.99
C PRO A 424 15.64 27.18 11.26
N ARG A 425 16.13 26.23 12.04
CA ARG A 425 16.91 26.40 13.28
C ARG A 425 18.26 25.73 13.13
N GLN A 426 19.27 26.25 13.82
CA GLN A 426 20.62 25.68 13.82
C GLN A 426 20.99 25.29 15.24
N VAL A 427 21.28 24.01 15.46
CA VAL A 427 21.67 23.47 16.78
C VAL A 427 22.97 22.70 16.62
N SER A 428 23.89 22.85 17.58
CA SER A 428 25.12 22.06 17.60
C SER A 428 24.81 20.57 17.76
N TRP A 429 25.42 19.73 16.92
CA TRP A 429 25.27 18.28 17.02
C TRP A 429 25.79 17.76 18.36
N GLY A 430 26.88 18.33 18.89
CA GLY A 430 27.40 17.99 20.22
C GLY A 430 26.34 18.19 21.32
N THR A 431 25.59 19.29 21.27
CA THR A 431 24.48 19.56 22.20
C THR A 431 23.36 18.53 22.04
N LEU A 432 22.95 18.24 20.81
CA LEU A 432 21.91 17.23 20.53
C LEU A 432 22.34 15.82 20.96
N GLN A 433 23.63 15.50 20.84
CA GLN A 433 24.20 14.22 21.23
C GLN A 433 24.20 14.04 22.75
N SER A 434 24.54 15.07 23.52
CA SER A 434 24.57 15.03 24.99
C SER A 434 23.21 15.24 25.66
N ALA A 435 22.27 15.91 24.99
CA ALA A 435 20.95 16.20 25.53
C ALA A 435 19.99 15.00 25.47
N HIS A 436 18.86 15.13 26.15
CA HIS A 436 17.76 14.16 26.08
C HIS A 436 17.23 14.01 24.65
N ASP A 437 16.77 12.81 24.28
CA ASP A 437 16.32 12.47 22.93
C ASP A 437 15.12 13.31 22.45
N SER A 438 14.29 13.77 23.38
CA SER A 438 13.14 14.64 23.10
C SER A 438 13.52 16.01 22.54
N LEU A 439 14.77 16.46 22.71
CA LEU A 439 15.22 17.75 22.17
C LEU A 439 15.05 17.83 20.65
N LEU A 440 15.27 16.72 19.93
CA LEU A 440 15.05 16.67 18.48
C LEU A 440 13.57 16.83 18.11
N THR A 441 12.68 16.16 18.85
CA THR A 441 11.23 16.28 18.65
C THR A 441 10.77 17.71 18.93
N LEU A 442 11.21 18.30 20.03
CA LEU A 442 10.87 19.66 20.43
C LEU A 442 11.40 20.69 19.42
N ALA A 443 12.63 20.53 18.95
CA ALA A 443 13.23 21.40 17.93
C ALA A 443 12.43 21.38 16.62
N LEU A 444 11.85 20.23 16.28
CA LEU A 444 11.05 20.03 15.08
C LEU A 444 9.62 20.57 15.21
N THR A 445 9.00 20.47 16.39
CA THR A 445 7.55 20.72 16.53
C THR A 445 7.17 21.98 17.28
N LEU A 446 8.03 22.51 18.17
CA LEU A 446 7.70 23.72 18.93
C LEU A 446 7.66 24.95 18.02
N PRO A 447 6.69 25.86 18.18
CA PRO A 447 6.76 27.18 17.55
C PRO A 447 7.96 28.00 18.10
N THR A 448 8.39 29.00 17.32
CA THR A 448 9.59 29.79 17.60
C THR A 448 9.57 30.48 18.96
N PRO A 449 8.46 31.05 19.46
CA PRO A 449 8.43 31.65 20.80
C PRO A 449 8.81 30.66 21.91
N GLN A 450 8.30 29.42 21.86
CA GLN A 450 8.62 28.40 22.87
C GLN A 450 10.01 27.80 22.67
N TRP A 451 10.49 27.74 21.42
CA TRP A 451 11.88 27.34 21.16
C TRP A 451 12.89 28.34 21.71
N VAL A 452 12.64 29.64 21.53
CA VAL A 452 13.49 30.71 22.09
C VAL A 452 13.55 30.61 23.61
N MET A 453 12.45 30.26 24.28
CA MET A 453 12.45 30.00 25.73
C MET A 453 13.39 28.86 26.13
N MET A 454 13.55 27.83 25.30
CA MET A 454 14.54 26.77 25.55
C MET A 454 15.97 27.26 25.33
N GLU A 455 16.21 28.09 24.31
CA GLU A 455 17.52 28.68 24.02
C GLU A 455 17.97 29.67 25.10
N GLU A 456 17.03 30.42 25.67
CA GLU A 456 17.24 31.39 26.75
C GLU A 456 17.30 30.74 28.15
N GLY A 457 17.02 29.43 28.25
CA GLY A 457 17.02 28.70 29.53
C GLY A 457 15.78 28.93 30.41
N LEU A 458 14.74 29.58 29.89
CA LEU A 458 13.42 29.72 30.54
C LEU A 458 12.63 28.41 30.56
N LEU A 459 12.99 27.46 29.70
CA LEU A 459 12.53 26.07 29.74
C LEU A 459 13.74 25.14 29.60
N SER A 460 13.91 24.21 30.53
CA SER A 460 15.06 23.29 30.56
C SER A 460 14.63 21.84 30.58
N LEU A 461 15.39 20.96 29.92
CA LEU A 461 15.15 19.52 29.98
C LEU A 461 15.66 18.98 31.32
N PRO A 462 14.80 18.39 32.16
CA PRO A 462 15.20 17.98 33.50
C PRO A 462 16.15 16.78 33.47
N THR A 463 17.12 16.79 34.37
CA THR A 463 17.95 15.63 34.71
C THR A 463 17.61 15.17 36.14
N GLU A 464 18.07 13.97 36.53
CA GLU A 464 17.93 13.53 37.93
C GLU A 464 18.64 14.47 38.93
N ALA A 465 19.72 15.14 38.49
CA ALA A 465 20.48 16.07 39.31
C ALA A 465 19.73 17.41 39.49
N ASP A 466 19.06 17.87 38.44
CA ASP A 466 18.44 19.21 38.39
C ASP A 466 16.93 19.18 38.71
N TRP A 467 16.40 18.05 39.15
CA TRP A 467 14.99 17.91 39.47
C TRP A 467 14.58 18.80 40.67
N PRO A 468 13.54 19.64 40.56
CA PRO A 468 13.11 20.54 41.63
C PRO A 468 12.35 19.78 42.72
N ARG A 469 13.10 19.17 43.64
CA ARG A 469 12.55 18.46 44.79
C ARG A 469 11.70 19.40 45.65
N GLN A 470 10.58 18.90 46.18
CA GLN A 470 9.63 19.65 47.01
C GLN A 470 8.71 20.63 46.26
N LEU A 471 8.79 20.68 44.92
CA LEU A 471 7.90 21.47 44.06
C LEU A 471 7.01 20.57 43.16
N GLU A 472 6.82 19.31 43.55
CA GLU A 472 6.08 18.33 42.72
C GLU A 472 4.62 18.74 42.49
N ARG A 473 4.04 19.48 43.44
CA ARG A 473 2.67 19.98 43.34
C ARG A 473 2.56 21.15 42.37
N GLU A 474 3.49 22.08 42.43
CA GLU A 474 3.61 23.24 41.55
C GLU A 474 3.88 22.77 40.11
N LEU A 475 4.72 21.75 39.95
CA LEU A 475 4.89 21.06 38.68
C LEU A 475 3.59 20.42 38.19
N PHE A 476 2.82 19.80 39.08
CA PHE A 476 1.51 19.28 38.71
C PHE A 476 0.54 20.38 38.28
N LEU A 477 0.57 21.57 38.89
CA LEU A 477 -0.19 22.74 38.42
C LEU A 477 0.31 23.20 37.05
N PHE A 478 1.62 23.27 36.82
CA PHE A 478 2.20 23.60 35.52
C PHE A 478 1.69 22.66 34.43
N THR A 479 1.61 21.34 34.68
CA THR A 479 1.06 20.38 33.71
C THR A 479 -0.40 20.66 33.31
N ARG A 480 -1.15 21.43 34.11
CA ARG A 480 -2.55 21.78 33.84
C ARG A 480 -2.72 23.07 33.06
N SER A 481 -1.67 23.88 32.95
CA SER A 481 -1.62 25.06 32.07
C SER A 481 -1.66 24.67 30.59
N THR A 482 -1.95 25.65 29.73
CA THR A 482 -1.88 25.48 28.27
C THR A 482 -0.46 25.10 27.83
N LEU A 483 0.57 25.81 28.33
CA LEU A 483 1.96 25.54 27.99
C LEU A 483 2.39 24.12 28.39
N GLY A 484 2.13 23.72 29.64
CA GLY A 484 2.49 22.40 30.15
C GLY A 484 1.80 21.26 29.39
N ARG A 485 0.52 21.43 29.02
CA ARG A 485 -0.18 20.46 28.18
C ARG A 485 0.37 20.40 26.76
N THR A 486 0.70 21.54 26.17
CA THR A 486 1.30 21.60 24.83
C THR A 486 2.65 20.90 24.82
N LEU A 487 3.56 21.21 25.75
CA LEU A 487 4.86 20.56 25.85
C LEU A 487 4.74 19.06 26.07
N TRP A 488 3.84 18.63 26.97
CA TRP A 488 3.58 17.21 27.20
C TRP A 488 3.09 16.49 25.93
N GLY A 489 2.13 17.11 25.23
CA GLY A 489 1.59 16.58 23.97
C GLY A 489 2.61 16.45 22.84
N GLN A 490 3.75 17.16 22.91
CA GLN A 490 4.84 17.02 21.94
C GLN A 490 5.78 15.84 22.25
N VAL A 491 5.98 15.50 23.52
CA VAL A 491 6.95 14.47 23.94
C VAL A 491 6.32 13.11 24.26
N ASP A 492 5.01 13.08 24.53
CA ASP A 492 4.26 11.85 24.73
C ASP A 492 3.14 11.69 23.69
N ALA A 493 3.25 10.62 22.90
CA ALA A 493 2.28 10.30 21.86
C ALA A 493 0.93 9.83 22.41
N THR A 494 0.84 9.41 23.68
CA THR A 494 -0.44 8.93 24.26
C THR A 494 -1.35 10.07 24.71
N GLY A 495 -0.79 11.26 24.96
CA GLY A 495 -1.51 12.43 25.45
C GLY A 495 -2.08 12.27 26.87
N ALA A 496 -1.78 11.16 27.56
CA ALA A 496 -2.24 10.91 28.91
C ALA A 496 -1.35 11.69 29.89
N MET A 497 -1.92 12.69 30.56
CA MET A 497 -1.19 13.46 31.55
C MET A 497 -0.77 12.58 32.73
N PRO A 498 0.47 12.71 33.24
CA PRO A 498 0.94 11.93 34.37
C PRO A 498 0.15 12.28 35.65
N SER A 499 0.07 11.31 36.57
CA SER A 499 -0.44 11.56 37.91
C SER A 499 0.65 12.20 38.76
N LEU A 500 0.28 12.82 39.88
CA LEU A 500 1.25 13.41 40.82
C LEU A 500 2.29 12.38 41.28
N ALA A 501 1.88 11.12 41.48
CA ALA A 501 2.75 10.04 41.94
C ALA A 501 3.76 9.57 40.87
N SER A 502 3.46 9.72 39.58
CA SER A 502 4.34 9.30 38.48
C SER A 502 5.02 10.46 37.76
N LEU A 503 4.84 11.70 38.23
CA LEU A 503 5.25 12.91 37.54
C LEU A 503 6.75 12.96 37.24
N GLN A 504 7.59 12.72 38.26
CA GLN A 504 9.05 12.74 38.10
C GLN A 504 9.52 11.69 37.09
N GLN A 505 9.07 10.45 37.25
CA GLN A 505 9.45 9.36 36.35
C GLN A 505 9.01 9.64 34.91
N ALA A 506 7.81 10.19 34.73
CA ALA A 506 7.27 10.51 33.42
C ALA A 506 8.05 11.66 32.75
N PHE A 507 8.33 12.75 33.47
CA PHE A 507 9.07 13.90 32.94
C PHE A 507 10.51 13.56 32.59
N LEU A 508 11.21 12.79 33.44
CA LEU A 508 12.58 12.36 33.17
C LEU A 508 12.66 11.35 32.02
N ARG A 509 11.67 10.45 31.90
CA ARG A 509 11.63 9.45 30.82
C ARG A 509 11.33 10.05 29.45
N HIS A 510 10.40 11.00 29.39
CA HIS A 510 9.97 11.63 28.13
C HIS A 510 10.74 12.91 27.82
N GLY A 511 11.50 13.46 28.79
CA GLY A 511 12.23 14.71 28.67
C GLY A 511 11.31 15.88 28.34
N CYS A 512 10.28 16.10 29.17
CA CYS A 512 9.39 17.24 29.03
C CYS A 512 10.05 18.49 29.65
N PRO A 513 10.16 19.63 28.93
CA PRO A 513 10.79 20.83 29.47
C PRO A 513 10.07 21.39 30.71
N LEU A 514 10.85 21.86 31.67
CA LEU A 514 10.39 22.48 32.91
C LEU A 514 10.79 23.95 32.98
N PRO A 515 9.91 24.81 33.53
CA PRO A 515 10.28 26.18 33.87
C PRO A 515 11.24 26.19 35.07
N PRO A 516 11.99 27.28 35.25
CA PRO A 516 12.89 27.44 36.39
C PRO A 516 12.13 27.52 37.72
N ALA A 517 12.85 27.31 38.82
CA ALA A 517 12.25 27.13 40.15
C ALA A 517 11.49 28.37 40.64
N ASP A 518 11.93 29.58 40.28
CA ASP A 518 11.27 30.85 40.56
C ASP A 518 9.84 30.90 39.99
N VAL A 519 9.65 30.51 38.73
CA VAL A 519 8.33 30.43 38.09
C VAL A 519 7.42 29.40 38.79
N LEU A 520 7.99 28.29 39.25
CA LEU A 520 7.23 27.30 40.05
C LEU A 520 6.84 27.87 41.42
N HIS A 521 7.67 28.70 42.04
CA HIS A 521 7.32 29.38 43.29
C HIS A 521 6.19 30.40 43.09
N ASP A 522 6.11 31.06 41.94
CA ASP A 522 5.00 31.95 41.61
C ASP A 522 3.67 31.18 41.54
N LEU A 523 3.68 29.97 40.93
CA LEU A 523 2.48 29.12 40.88
C LEU A 523 2.01 28.66 42.26
N ARG A 524 2.93 28.52 43.23
CA ARG A 524 2.58 28.19 44.62
C ARG A 524 1.71 29.25 45.27
N LEU A 525 1.83 30.51 44.86
CA LEU A 525 1.05 31.62 45.41
C LEU A 525 -0.43 31.58 45.00
N LEU A 526 -0.78 30.79 43.97
CA LEU A 526 -2.14 30.63 43.47
C LEU A 526 -2.93 29.53 44.18
N ASP A 527 -2.26 28.64 44.93
CA ASP A 527 -2.87 27.45 45.51
C ASP A 527 -3.12 27.58 47.02
N ALA A 528 -4.40 27.51 47.41
CA ALA A 528 -4.85 27.57 48.79
C ALA A 528 -4.91 26.17 49.45
N GLY A 529 -3.80 25.42 49.43
CA GLY A 529 -3.59 24.22 50.25
C GLY A 529 -4.15 22.89 49.70
N PRO A 530 -3.76 21.73 50.27
CA PRO A 530 -3.98 20.35 49.76
C PRO A 530 -5.41 19.91 49.51
N ASP A 531 -6.39 20.56 50.12
CA ASP A 531 -7.79 20.18 50.01
C ASP A 531 -8.60 21.10 49.06
N SER A 532 -7.95 22.10 48.46
CA SER A 532 -8.58 23.01 47.50
C SER A 532 -8.55 22.43 46.07
N PRO A 533 -9.62 22.61 45.27
CA PRO A 533 -9.58 22.23 43.86
C PRO A 533 -8.49 23.05 43.13
N PRO A 534 -7.81 22.46 42.12
CA PRO A 534 -6.78 23.17 41.39
C PRO A 534 -7.36 24.42 40.70
N PRO A 535 -6.59 25.53 40.64
CA PRO A 535 -7.03 26.75 39.97
C PRO A 535 -7.39 26.48 38.50
N PRO A 536 -8.35 27.22 37.94
CA PRO A 536 -8.76 27.05 36.56
C PRO A 536 -7.61 27.43 35.59
N GLN A 537 -7.57 26.79 34.43
CA GLN A 537 -6.47 26.87 33.48
C GLN A 537 -6.11 28.30 33.06
N ASN A 538 -7.11 29.18 32.90
CA ASN A 538 -6.90 30.58 32.56
C ASN A 538 -6.10 31.37 33.61
N VAL A 539 -6.23 31.02 34.90
CA VAL A 539 -5.49 31.66 36.00
C VAL A 539 -4.03 31.20 35.97
N LEU A 540 -3.79 29.91 35.73
CA LEU A 540 -2.44 29.37 35.55
C LEU A 540 -1.74 30.01 34.33
N ASP A 541 -2.47 30.17 33.22
CA ASP A 541 -1.92 30.76 31.99
C ASP A 541 -1.59 32.25 32.16
N GLN A 542 -2.39 33.01 32.92
CA GLN A 542 -2.10 34.42 33.24
C GLN A 542 -0.81 34.57 34.06
N GLU A 543 -0.60 33.68 35.03
CA GLU A 543 0.60 33.70 35.85
C GLU A 543 1.84 33.31 35.05
N LEU A 544 1.75 32.27 34.22
CA LEU A 544 2.84 31.90 33.32
C LEU A 544 3.15 32.99 32.29
N LEU A 545 2.14 33.69 31.77
CA LEU A 545 2.35 34.84 30.89
C LEU A 545 3.09 35.97 31.61
N ARG A 546 2.83 36.18 32.90
CA ARG A 546 3.51 37.19 33.71
C ARG A 546 4.98 36.84 33.93
N SER A 547 5.29 35.58 34.23
CA SER A 547 6.65 35.16 34.59
C SER A 547 7.51 34.78 33.38
N LEU A 548 6.94 34.19 32.32
CA LEU A 548 7.65 33.74 31.11
C LEU A 548 7.45 34.65 29.89
N GLY A 549 6.54 35.64 29.97
CA GLY A 549 6.28 36.60 28.90
C GLY A 549 5.30 36.13 27.82
N PRO A 550 5.12 36.92 26.74
CA PRO A 550 4.04 36.72 25.76
C PRO A 550 4.15 35.42 24.94
N GLY A 551 5.34 34.81 24.85
CA GLY A 551 5.52 33.52 24.18
C GLY A 551 5.01 32.30 24.96
N ALA A 552 4.59 32.48 26.22
CA ALA A 552 4.22 31.39 27.12
C ALA A 552 2.88 30.74 26.75
N ILE A 553 1.98 31.48 26.11
CA ILE A 553 0.71 30.96 25.63
C ILE A 553 0.88 30.60 24.14
N PRO A 554 0.92 29.31 23.79
CA PRO A 554 0.92 28.94 22.39
C PRO A 554 -0.36 29.44 21.74
N CYS A 555 -0.25 30.06 20.55
CA CYS A 555 -1.42 30.23 19.70
C CYS A 555 -2.05 28.86 19.50
N ALA A 556 -3.39 28.77 19.63
CA ALA A 556 -4.11 27.53 19.42
C ALA A 556 -3.55 26.86 18.16
N PRO A 557 -3.25 25.54 18.20
CA PRO A 557 -2.75 24.87 17.02
C PRO A 557 -3.71 25.21 15.89
N GLN A 558 -3.21 25.84 14.82
CA GLN A 558 -3.89 25.67 13.55
C GLN A 558 -3.99 24.17 13.42
N GLU A 559 -5.22 23.65 13.43
CA GLU A 559 -5.47 22.30 12.97
C GLU A 559 -4.86 22.29 11.57
N SER A 560 -3.59 21.89 11.49
CA SER A 560 -2.96 21.48 10.26
C SER A 560 -3.99 20.56 9.68
N THR A 561 -4.57 21.01 8.58
CA THR A 561 -5.56 20.28 7.84
C THR A 561 -4.80 19.06 7.34
N GLU A 562 -4.60 18.07 8.23
CA GLU A 562 -4.48 16.68 7.86
C GLU A 562 -5.80 16.49 7.12
N GLU A 563 -5.75 16.69 5.80
CA GLU A 563 -6.64 16.04 4.89
C GLU A 563 -6.68 14.61 5.39
N LYS A 564 -7.74 14.28 6.15
CA LYS A 564 -8.18 12.91 6.33
C LYS A 564 -8.04 12.33 4.95
N PRO A 565 -7.19 11.29 4.75
CA PRO A 565 -7.00 10.71 3.43
C PRO A 565 -8.39 10.55 2.85
N ALA A 566 -8.63 11.24 1.73
CA ALA A 566 -9.94 11.46 1.16
C ALA A 566 -10.75 10.20 1.41
N ARG A 567 -11.79 10.32 2.25
CA ARG A 567 -12.65 9.20 2.64
C ARG A 567 -12.77 8.34 1.40
N HIS A 568 -12.15 7.16 1.42
CA HIS A 568 -12.35 6.17 0.39
C HIS A 568 -13.83 6.22 0.08
N VAL A 569 -14.16 6.56 -1.17
CA VAL A 569 -15.52 6.47 -1.69
C VAL A 569 -16.06 5.20 -1.07
N SER A 570 -17.04 5.36 -0.17
CA SER A 570 -17.56 4.25 0.60
C SER A 570 -17.80 3.14 -0.41
N PRO A 571 -17.15 1.96 -0.27
CA PRO A 571 -17.43 0.87 -1.18
C PRO A 571 -18.95 0.70 -1.20
N PRO A 572 -19.55 0.42 -2.37
CA PRO A 572 -21.01 0.33 -2.51
C PRO A 572 -21.55 -0.46 -1.33
N ALA A 573 -22.56 0.10 -0.66
CA ALA A 573 -23.08 -0.35 0.62
C ALA A 573 -23.02 -1.88 0.69
N ARG A 574 -22.14 -2.41 1.56
CA ARG A 574 -21.87 -3.85 1.65
C ARG A 574 -23.23 -4.56 1.69
N PRO A 575 -23.55 -5.44 0.73
CA PRO A 575 -24.82 -6.14 0.75
C PRO A 575 -24.97 -6.85 2.09
N ARG A 576 -26.16 -6.73 2.69
CA ARG A 576 -26.47 -7.42 3.96
C ARG A 576 -26.09 -8.89 3.80
N ARG A 577 -25.55 -9.52 4.85
CA ARG A 577 -25.03 -10.90 4.82
C ARG A 577 -25.97 -11.89 4.12
N GLN A 578 -27.28 -11.75 4.31
CA GLN A 578 -28.31 -12.57 3.66
C GLN A 578 -28.38 -12.38 2.14
N THR A 579 -28.16 -11.16 1.63
CA THR A 579 -28.08 -10.86 0.19
C THR A 579 -26.83 -11.48 -0.44
N LEU A 580 -25.69 -11.45 0.28
CA LEU A 580 -24.46 -12.13 -0.15
C LEU A 580 -24.64 -13.64 -0.18
N GLU A 581 -25.24 -14.24 0.85
CA GLU A 581 -25.50 -15.68 0.91
C GLU A 581 -26.38 -16.15 -0.27
N ARG A 582 -27.43 -15.38 -0.62
CA ARG A 582 -28.28 -15.67 -1.78
C ARG A 582 -27.55 -15.52 -3.10
N LEU A 583 -26.76 -14.47 -3.26
CA LEU A 583 -25.99 -14.22 -4.49
C LEU A 583 -24.95 -15.31 -4.73
N ILE A 584 -24.12 -15.61 -3.72
CA ILE A 584 -23.11 -16.67 -3.78
C ILE A 584 -23.76 -18.03 -4.02
N SER A 585 -24.88 -18.33 -3.34
CA SER A 585 -25.62 -19.58 -3.57
C SER A 585 -26.15 -19.69 -5.00
N GLY A 586 -26.67 -18.59 -5.55
CA GLY A 586 -27.19 -18.53 -6.93
C GLY A 586 -26.11 -18.70 -7.99
N THR A 587 -24.87 -18.26 -7.72
CA THR A 587 -23.74 -18.42 -8.64
C THR A 587 -23.10 -19.81 -8.54
N VAL A 588 -22.86 -20.32 -7.33
CA VAL A 588 -22.11 -21.57 -7.10
C VAL A 588 -22.94 -22.81 -7.41
N PHE A 589 -24.24 -22.79 -7.08
CA PHE A 589 -25.14 -23.94 -7.23
C PHE A 589 -26.07 -23.83 -8.45
N ILE A 590 -25.70 -23.01 -9.45
CA ILE A 590 -26.50 -22.80 -10.66
C ILE A 590 -26.76 -24.11 -11.44
N ASP A 591 -25.76 -25.00 -11.47
CA ASP A 591 -25.82 -26.31 -12.11
C ASP A 591 -26.50 -27.39 -11.23
N GLY A 592 -26.97 -26.99 -10.04
CA GLY A 592 -27.55 -27.87 -9.04
C GLY A 592 -26.53 -28.54 -8.13
N ILE A 593 -27.03 -29.18 -7.06
CA ILE A 593 -26.23 -29.94 -6.11
C ILE A 593 -26.13 -31.40 -6.61
N PRO A 594 -24.92 -32.00 -6.70
CA PRO A 594 -24.75 -33.39 -7.07
C PRO A 594 -25.48 -34.29 -6.08
N ARG A 595 -26.30 -35.22 -6.59
CA ARG A 595 -27.06 -36.17 -5.78
C ARG A 595 -26.36 -37.51 -5.77
N PHE A 596 -26.16 -38.03 -4.58
CA PHE A 596 -25.54 -39.32 -4.36
C PHE A 596 -26.57 -40.32 -3.83
N PRO A 597 -26.63 -41.55 -4.39
CA PRO A 597 -25.78 -42.08 -5.46
C PRO A 597 -26.32 -41.84 -6.89
N GLU A 598 -27.53 -41.32 -7.07
CA GLU A 598 -28.33 -41.46 -8.30
C GLU A 598 -27.69 -40.84 -9.54
N HIS A 599 -27.03 -39.68 -9.42
CA HIS A 599 -26.40 -39.02 -10.57
C HIS A 599 -25.19 -39.80 -11.11
N TYR A 600 -24.69 -40.78 -10.37
CA TYR A 600 -23.47 -41.53 -10.68
C TYR A 600 -23.73 -42.99 -11.07
N LEU A 601 -25.00 -43.45 -11.00
CA LEU A 601 -25.38 -44.83 -11.31
C LEU A 601 -25.84 -45.04 -12.77
N PHE A 602 -25.78 -44.03 -13.64
CA PHE A 602 -26.33 -44.07 -15.00
C PHE A 602 -25.79 -45.24 -15.86
N HIS A 603 -24.58 -45.71 -15.59
CA HIS A 603 -23.93 -46.80 -16.33
C HIS A 603 -23.99 -48.17 -15.61
N VAL A 604 -24.60 -48.24 -14.42
CA VAL A 604 -24.69 -49.48 -13.64
C VAL A 604 -26.04 -50.16 -13.91
N PRO A 605 -26.05 -51.38 -14.47
CA PRO A 605 -27.29 -52.13 -14.68
C PRO A 605 -28.04 -52.35 -13.36
N SER A 606 -29.38 -52.26 -13.37
CA SER A 606 -30.21 -52.46 -12.16
C SER A 606 -30.02 -53.86 -11.53
N SER A 607 -29.58 -54.85 -12.30
CA SER A 607 -29.25 -56.20 -11.79
C SER A 607 -27.98 -56.26 -10.94
N GLN A 608 -27.15 -55.22 -10.96
CA GLN A 608 -25.90 -55.11 -10.20
C GLN A 608 -26.03 -54.13 -9.01
N LEU A 609 -27.24 -53.68 -8.70
CA LEU A 609 -27.52 -52.79 -7.57
C LEU A 609 -28.15 -53.58 -6.41
N ARG A 610 -27.67 -53.30 -5.19
CA ARG A 610 -28.26 -53.77 -3.95
C ARG A 610 -29.02 -52.64 -3.29
N GLU A 611 -30.27 -52.89 -2.94
CA GLU A 611 -31.11 -51.94 -2.21
C GLU A 611 -30.92 -52.05 -0.70
N TYR A 612 -30.74 -50.90 -0.06
CA TYR A 612 -30.62 -50.72 1.37
C TYR A 612 -31.78 -49.85 1.87
N ARG A 613 -32.44 -50.30 2.94
CA ARG A 613 -33.44 -49.50 3.68
C ARG A 613 -32.83 -49.13 5.02
N VAL A 614 -32.58 -47.84 5.22
CA VAL A 614 -31.93 -47.31 6.42
C VAL A 614 -32.78 -46.20 7.03
N THR A 615 -32.77 -46.05 8.35
CA THR A 615 -33.53 -45.02 9.06
C THR A 615 -32.58 -43.92 9.55
N GLY A 616 -32.60 -42.77 8.86
CA GLY A 616 -31.83 -41.58 9.23
C GLY A 616 -30.32 -41.66 8.93
N PRO A 617 -29.54 -40.66 9.38
CA PRO A 617 -28.11 -40.58 9.10
C PRO A 617 -27.35 -41.66 9.86
N LEU A 618 -26.62 -42.50 9.13
CA LEU A 618 -25.83 -43.60 9.66
C LEU A 618 -24.55 -43.09 10.34
N LYS A 619 -24.17 -43.74 11.44
CA LYS A 619 -22.89 -43.52 12.11
C LYS A 619 -22.05 -44.79 12.13
N ALA A 620 -20.75 -44.69 11.88
CA ALA A 620 -19.88 -45.85 12.04
C ALA A 620 -19.61 -46.13 13.54
N ARG A 621 -19.85 -47.37 13.97
CA ARG A 621 -19.65 -47.81 15.36
C ARG A 621 -18.37 -48.63 15.55
N GLY A 622 -17.93 -49.34 14.52
CA GLY A 622 -16.72 -50.15 14.58
C GLY A 622 -16.41 -50.89 13.29
N GLU A 623 -15.19 -51.39 13.20
CA GLU A 623 -14.67 -52.22 12.12
C GLU A 623 -14.18 -53.55 12.68
N PHE A 624 -14.54 -54.66 12.03
CA PHE A 624 -14.03 -55.98 12.35
C PHE A 624 -13.80 -56.78 11.06
N PHE A 625 -12.54 -57.11 10.75
CA PHE A 625 -12.14 -57.90 9.57
C PHE A 625 -12.74 -57.42 8.22
N GLY A 626 -12.71 -56.10 7.97
CA GLY A 626 -13.25 -55.53 6.71
C GLY A 626 -14.78 -55.47 6.64
N GLN A 627 -15.47 -55.84 7.73
CA GLN A 627 -16.88 -55.55 7.96
C GLN A 627 -17.02 -54.32 8.85
N TYR A 628 -17.92 -53.44 8.46
CA TYR A 628 -18.22 -52.18 9.15
C TYR A 628 -19.61 -52.25 9.76
N VAL A 629 -19.71 -51.90 11.04
CA VAL A 629 -20.97 -51.82 11.77
C VAL A 629 -21.44 -50.37 11.76
N LEU A 630 -22.56 -50.12 11.08
CA LEU A 630 -23.22 -48.81 11.01
C LEU A 630 -24.43 -48.79 11.94
N GLU A 631 -24.56 -47.75 12.76
CA GLU A 631 -25.70 -47.50 13.64
C GLU A 631 -26.72 -46.59 12.95
N GLN A 632 -27.98 -46.99 12.97
CA GLN A 632 -29.12 -46.22 12.44
C GLN A 632 -29.72 -45.31 13.53
N ALA A 633 -30.55 -44.34 13.14
CA ALA A 633 -31.14 -43.39 14.08
C ALA A 633 -32.11 -44.03 15.10
N ASP A 634 -32.63 -45.23 14.80
CA ASP A 634 -33.46 -46.03 15.70
C ASP A 634 -32.66 -46.94 16.65
N GLY A 635 -31.33 -46.87 16.61
CA GLY A 635 -30.42 -47.69 17.42
C GLY A 635 -30.18 -49.10 16.89
N THR A 636 -30.75 -49.46 15.73
CA THR A 636 -30.42 -50.72 15.05
C THR A 636 -29.06 -50.64 14.38
N THR A 637 -28.44 -51.80 14.12
CA THR A 637 -27.12 -51.88 13.48
C THR A 637 -27.23 -52.57 12.12
N LEU A 638 -26.44 -52.08 11.16
CA LEU A 638 -26.31 -52.60 9.81
C LEU A 638 -24.85 -52.98 9.57
N GLU A 639 -24.60 -54.25 9.26
CA GLU A 639 -23.26 -54.75 8.93
C GLU A 639 -23.05 -54.72 7.41
N VAL A 640 -21.93 -54.13 6.98
CA VAL A 640 -21.59 -53.99 5.56
C VAL A 640 -20.14 -54.33 5.29
N GLU A 641 -19.89 -54.98 4.17
CA GLU A 641 -18.55 -55.40 3.76
C GLU A 641 -17.88 -54.32 2.90
N GLY A 642 -16.66 -53.95 3.29
CA GLY A 642 -15.83 -52.98 2.59
C GLY A 642 -16.04 -51.54 3.04
N GLU A 643 -14.93 -50.83 3.16
CA GLU A 643 -14.87 -49.44 3.61
C GLU A 643 -15.65 -48.54 2.63
N GLU A 644 -15.54 -48.81 1.33
CA GLU A 644 -16.13 -48.00 0.27
C GLU A 644 -17.66 -48.04 0.33
N THR A 645 -18.22 -49.23 0.59
CA THR A 645 -19.66 -49.44 0.78
C THR A 645 -20.15 -48.75 2.05
N ALA A 646 -19.40 -48.85 3.14
CA ALA A 646 -19.74 -48.18 4.40
C ALA A 646 -19.77 -46.65 4.24
N LYS A 647 -18.74 -46.08 3.59
CA LYS A 647 -18.64 -44.64 3.31
C LYS A 647 -19.76 -44.17 2.38
N ALA A 648 -20.07 -44.93 1.34
CA ALA A 648 -21.17 -44.64 0.43
C ALA A 648 -22.51 -44.62 1.16
N LEU A 649 -22.77 -45.60 2.04
CA LEU A 649 -24.02 -45.65 2.81
C LEU A 649 -24.14 -44.49 3.80
N ILE A 650 -23.06 -44.13 4.51
CA ILE A 650 -23.05 -42.97 5.40
C ILE A 650 -23.37 -41.69 4.62
N LEU A 651 -22.74 -41.47 3.46
CA LEU A 651 -23.01 -40.30 2.62
C LEU A 651 -24.42 -40.28 2.05
N ALA A 652 -24.92 -41.42 1.57
CA ALA A 652 -26.26 -41.56 1.03
C ALA A 652 -27.36 -41.37 2.10
N SER A 653 -27.08 -41.77 3.34
CA SER A 653 -28.00 -41.62 4.48
C SER A 653 -28.20 -40.17 4.95
N LEU A 654 -27.36 -39.23 4.48
CA LEU A 654 -27.55 -37.80 4.74
C LEU A 654 -28.65 -37.17 3.85
N GLY A 655 -29.14 -37.88 2.84
CA GLY A 655 -30.23 -37.44 1.97
C GLY A 655 -31.61 -37.92 2.42
N ASP A 656 -32.66 -37.19 2.04
CA ASP A 656 -34.05 -37.48 2.44
C ASP A 656 -34.73 -38.62 1.64
N ARG A 657 -33.98 -39.45 0.89
CA ARG A 657 -34.55 -40.42 -0.06
C ARG A 657 -34.15 -41.85 0.25
N LEU A 658 -35.17 -42.67 0.50
CA LEU A 658 -35.09 -44.11 0.74
C LEU A 658 -36.07 -44.82 -0.21
N PRO A 659 -35.75 -46.01 -0.75
CA PRO A 659 -34.55 -46.85 -0.50
C PRO A 659 -33.29 -46.38 -1.26
N LEU A 660 -32.11 -46.77 -0.77
CA LEU A 660 -30.80 -46.45 -1.36
C LEU A 660 -30.29 -47.62 -2.19
N ALA A 661 -29.88 -47.38 -3.44
CA ALA A 661 -29.30 -48.40 -4.30
C ALA A 661 -27.79 -48.16 -4.50
N LEU A 662 -26.95 -49.17 -4.24
CA LEU A 662 -25.50 -49.10 -4.46
C LEU A 662 -25.01 -50.33 -5.26
N PRO A 663 -23.92 -50.21 -6.04
CA PRO A 663 -23.34 -51.34 -6.75
C PRO A 663 -22.93 -52.47 -5.79
N VAL A 664 -23.16 -53.72 -6.20
CA VAL A 664 -22.70 -54.91 -5.45
C VAL A 664 -21.18 -55.03 -5.49
N GLU A 665 -20.55 -54.61 -6.60
CA GLU A 665 -19.10 -54.62 -6.75
C GLU A 665 -18.45 -53.44 -6.02
N ARG A 666 -17.46 -53.76 -5.18
CA ARG A 666 -16.75 -52.77 -4.34
C ARG A 666 -15.97 -51.75 -5.17
N GLU A 667 -15.35 -52.18 -6.27
CA GLU A 667 -14.58 -51.30 -7.16
C GLU A 667 -15.48 -50.24 -7.82
N LEU A 668 -16.66 -50.65 -8.30
CA LEU A 668 -17.65 -49.71 -8.87
C LEU A 668 -18.17 -48.73 -7.81
N THR A 669 -18.44 -49.20 -6.59
CA THR A 669 -18.82 -48.32 -5.47
C THR A 669 -17.72 -47.32 -5.12
N ALA A 670 -16.45 -47.74 -5.14
CA ALA A 670 -15.30 -46.88 -4.91
C ALA A 670 -15.17 -45.80 -6.01
N GLU A 671 -15.37 -46.15 -7.27
CA GLU A 671 -15.34 -45.20 -8.38
C GLU A 671 -16.46 -44.15 -8.31
N VAL A 672 -17.68 -44.59 -7.99
CA VAL A 672 -18.85 -43.71 -7.81
C VAL A 672 -18.61 -42.74 -6.65
N LEU A 673 -18.12 -43.24 -5.51
CA LEU A 673 -17.75 -42.44 -4.35
C LEU A 673 -16.65 -41.42 -4.70
N LYS A 674 -15.61 -41.83 -5.43
CA LYS A 674 -14.51 -40.96 -5.84
C LYS A 674 -14.97 -39.83 -6.76
N LYS A 675 -15.86 -40.11 -7.72
CA LYS A 675 -16.44 -39.09 -8.62
C LYS A 675 -17.26 -38.08 -7.82
N PHE A 676 -18.10 -38.53 -6.91
CA PHE A 676 -18.90 -37.65 -6.05
C PHE A 676 -18.04 -36.77 -5.13
N LEU A 677 -17.04 -37.33 -4.45
CA LEU A 677 -16.13 -36.55 -3.60
C LEU A 677 -15.32 -35.53 -4.41
N LYS A 678 -14.94 -35.86 -5.65
CA LYS A 678 -14.28 -34.92 -6.55
C LYS A 678 -15.19 -33.72 -6.88
N ASP A 679 -16.47 -33.98 -7.16
CA ASP A 679 -17.45 -32.91 -7.44
C ASP A 679 -17.73 -32.06 -6.21
N LEU A 680 -17.82 -32.65 -5.02
CA LEU A 680 -17.93 -31.90 -3.76
C LEU A 680 -16.69 -31.04 -3.49
N ARG A 681 -15.48 -31.54 -3.74
CA ARG A 681 -14.24 -30.74 -3.62
C ARG A 681 -14.24 -29.57 -4.60
N ARG A 682 -14.72 -29.78 -5.84
CA ARG A 682 -14.86 -28.73 -6.85
C ARG A 682 -15.87 -27.66 -6.40
N LEU A 683 -17.03 -28.07 -5.88
CA LEU A 683 -18.03 -27.15 -5.33
C LEU A 683 -17.50 -26.38 -4.12
N ARG A 684 -16.75 -27.04 -3.24
CA ARG A 684 -16.10 -26.38 -2.10
C ARG A 684 -15.11 -25.33 -2.55
N GLN A 685 -14.30 -25.64 -3.56
CA GLN A 685 -13.34 -24.68 -4.13
C GLN A 685 -14.06 -23.50 -4.79
N ALA A 686 -15.11 -23.75 -5.59
CA ALA A 686 -15.94 -22.72 -6.20
C ALA A 686 -16.61 -21.82 -5.13
N LEU A 687 -17.16 -22.42 -4.08
CA LEU A 687 -17.78 -21.69 -2.97
C LEU A 687 -16.78 -20.81 -2.22
N LEU A 688 -15.58 -21.33 -1.95
CA LEU A 688 -14.51 -20.55 -1.34
C LEU A 688 -14.06 -19.40 -2.25
N GLN A 689 -13.88 -19.66 -3.55
CA GLN A 689 -13.52 -18.62 -4.53
C GLN A 689 -14.54 -17.48 -4.50
N GLU A 690 -15.83 -17.77 -4.67
CA GLU A 690 -16.90 -16.77 -4.63
C GLU A 690 -16.98 -16.03 -3.27
N CYS A 691 -16.77 -16.72 -2.15
CA CYS A 691 -16.72 -16.05 -0.85
C CYS A 691 -15.54 -15.08 -0.73
N HIS A 692 -14.36 -15.46 -1.24
CA HIS A 692 -13.17 -14.62 -1.24
C HIS A 692 -13.26 -13.44 -2.23
N LEU A 693 -14.11 -13.53 -3.26
CA LEU A 693 -14.42 -12.38 -4.13
C LEU A 693 -15.07 -11.24 -3.35
N HIS A 694 -16.02 -11.57 -2.47
CA HIS A 694 -16.82 -10.60 -1.73
C HIS A 694 -16.23 -10.22 -0.36
N LEU A 695 -15.37 -11.06 0.23
CA LEU A 695 -14.80 -10.84 1.56
C LEU A 695 -13.27 -10.89 1.55
N ALA A 696 -12.64 -9.75 1.85
CA ALA A 696 -11.18 -9.63 1.98
C ALA A 696 -10.62 -10.40 3.20
N ASN A 697 -11.41 -10.56 4.28
CA ASN A 697 -10.93 -11.30 5.45
C ASN A 697 -11.05 -12.82 5.23
N PRO A 698 -9.94 -13.58 5.24
CA PRO A 698 -9.95 -15.01 4.94
C PRO A 698 -10.71 -15.84 5.98
N ARG A 699 -10.75 -15.41 7.24
CA ARG A 699 -11.54 -16.11 8.28
C ARG A 699 -13.03 -15.93 8.06
N SER A 700 -13.45 -14.71 7.71
CA SER A 700 -14.84 -14.39 7.41
C SER A 700 -15.32 -15.11 6.15
N ALA A 701 -14.50 -15.16 5.09
CA ALA A 701 -14.79 -15.89 3.86
C ALA A 701 -15.01 -17.40 4.12
N LYS A 702 -14.11 -18.05 4.87
CA LYS A 702 -14.27 -19.46 5.26
C LYS A 702 -15.50 -19.70 6.12
N SER A 703 -15.78 -18.83 7.08
CA SER A 703 -16.97 -18.95 7.93
C SER A 703 -18.27 -18.79 7.15
N LEU A 704 -18.29 -17.89 6.15
CA LEU A 704 -19.44 -17.71 5.26
C LEU A 704 -19.63 -18.94 4.36
N ALA A 705 -18.55 -19.44 3.74
CA ALA A 705 -18.58 -20.64 2.92
C ALA A 705 -19.10 -21.85 3.71
N ALA A 706 -18.59 -22.09 4.92
CA ALA A 706 -19.08 -23.16 5.80
C ALA A 706 -20.54 -22.95 6.27
N GLY A 707 -21.01 -21.71 6.31
CA GLY A 707 -22.42 -21.38 6.58
C GLY A 707 -23.32 -21.76 5.40
N ILE A 708 -22.98 -21.30 4.19
CA ILE A 708 -23.70 -21.60 2.94
C ILE A 708 -23.72 -23.12 2.68
N TRP A 709 -22.57 -23.77 2.86
CA TRP A 709 -22.44 -25.22 2.68
C TRP A 709 -23.41 -26.01 3.56
N ARG A 710 -23.55 -25.63 4.83
CA ARG A 710 -24.53 -26.24 5.75
C ARG A 710 -25.98 -25.94 5.39
N SER A 711 -26.28 -24.72 4.91
CA SER A 711 -27.66 -24.38 4.52
C SER A 711 -28.19 -25.17 3.33
N HIS A 712 -27.28 -25.74 2.51
CA HIS A 712 -27.62 -26.60 1.37
C HIS A 712 -27.64 -28.10 1.71
N GLY A 713 -27.52 -28.47 3.00
CA GLY A 713 -27.59 -29.87 3.43
C GLY A 713 -26.44 -30.76 2.93
N LEU A 714 -25.29 -30.16 2.61
CA LEU A 714 -24.14 -30.89 2.08
C LEU A 714 -23.37 -31.63 3.20
N PRO A 715 -22.61 -32.70 2.87
CA PRO A 715 -21.83 -33.46 3.85
C PRO A 715 -20.86 -32.58 4.65
N PRO A 716 -20.53 -32.88 5.91
CA PRO A 716 -19.66 -32.05 6.74
C PRO A 716 -18.38 -31.57 6.04
N TRP A 717 -18.06 -30.28 6.23
CA TRP A 717 -16.97 -29.58 5.55
C TRP A 717 -15.60 -30.28 5.69
N GLU A 718 -15.39 -30.93 6.84
CA GLU A 718 -14.16 -31.61 7.25
C GLU A 718 -13.95 -32.96 6.54
N TRP A 719 -15.02 -33.60 6.04
CA TRP A 719 -14.95 -34.90 5.36
C TRP A 719 -14.22 -34.83 4.02
N LEU A 720 -14.01 -33.63 3.49
CA LEU A 720 -13.36 -33.42 2.20
C LEU A 720 -11.83 -33.28 2.30
N ASP A 721 -11.29 -33.10 3.51
CA ASP A 721 -9.85 -32.86 3.76
C ASP A 721 -9.03 -34.11 4.09
N ASP A 722 -9.68 -35.23 4.45
CA ASP A 722 -9.00 -36.48 4.84
C ASP A 722 -9.73 -37.72 4.31
N GLU A 723 -8.98 -38.64 3.68
CA GLU A 723 -9.53 -39.91 3.15
C GLU A 723 -9.88 -40.92 4.25
N LYS A 724 -9.50 -40.65 5.51
CA LYS A 724 -9.62 -41.57 6.66
C LYS A 724 -10.63 -41.14 7.74
N LEU A 725 -11.27 -39.98 7.63
CA LEU A 725 -12.02 -39.36 8.75
C LEU A 725 -13.46 -39.87 8.98
N LEU A 726 -13.92 -40.93 8.31
CA LEU A 726 -15.28 -41.46 8.54
C LEU A 726 -15.42 -42.29 9.83
N PHE A 727 -14.35 -42.39 10.65
CA PHE A 727 -14.30 -43.17 11.90
C PHE A 727 -13.74 -42.41 13.10
N ILE A 728 -13.96 -41.08 13.22
CA ILE A 728 -13.59 -40.35 14.44
C ILE A 728 -14.81 -40.05 15.31
N GLU A 729 -14.66 -40.45 16.58
CA GLU A 729 -15.48 -40.19 17.76
C GLU A 729 -16.00 -38.74 17.81
N THR A 730 -17.31 -38.57 18.05
CA THR A 730 -17.86 -37.31 18.59
C THR A 730 -17.42 -37.08 20.02
#